data_AF-A0A2J6HDI7-F1
#
_entry.id   AF-A0A2J6HDI7-F1
#
_cell.length_a   1.000
_cell.length_b   1.000
_cell.length_c   1.000
_cell.angle_alpha   90.00
_cell.angle_beta   90.00
_cell.angle_gamma   90.00
#
_symmetry.space_group_name_H-M   'P 1'
#
loop_
_entity.id
_entity.type
_entity.pdbx_description
1 polymer ?
#
loop_
_entity_poly.entity_id
_entity_poly.type
_entity_poly.pdbx_seq_one_letter_code
_entity_poly.pdbx_strand_id
1 'polypeptide(L)'
;MSGIFYKDKQSYLFGDYLYLYMRRILVIIIGLVFLSNLVSAQMSSSNGEVISPHGHIRVLLVFVEIVYPDGDKFPPGVNSEWKAGQYPEWANSLFEVSPGADPNALVSRFYRESSLGNFWVSGDILIDPDHPGRPFQFESTGRITPATIMKDAWEKGFTTLHSLPADSFDLWEDGKAGQVKLLKKAGEVLSFDHVMFIVRNSTYPSNLGGYASAGTIGRDVLTDTYSVFATNNISPLHILLHEFNHLLFGGNNQHCCGGNHIGSGPQMFLSFQGGWGMMGSANKSLLTCNAYDRFKLGWKPESNKYQISARDTLGFERLADFSPEDSVFDVMLVLRDFVTTGDAVRIKLPYLPDDEFPQYLWIENHTTQSMNGSPFDVFQYQYLDCIDNAAPGLYAYIQVSHEKTEGKSIFIGYADFIRPLPASGMYDVQWGDTMVQNPWCVNNAINYPFIRKEKFANPLSGNNVAEIMALDLNDDGVIGEKEKRLMDIEKIGSSYEYNLPYLGETEFAFNSSYKTSISIDDNPSAVNVLTLVNDDKDILNSGKPNNRVIYLNGISIEIIAENCPSPGDFLIRVRTNDHLVENDVRWCAPEIILPDMPEEYDLVIDKKVDLTIDFGQTPTRMDSVLVYEGRKYFTSPTYFRIMPGAKILMKKKARIILRNKSVLHIMEGAEIIMEDGAAIVPKDSSKVVNEGFIREVD
;
A
#
# COMPACT_ATOMS: atom_id res chain seq x y z
N MET A 1 -60.62 -82.20 -7.81
CA MET A 1 -60.03 -82.73 -6.56
C MET A 1 -58.63 -82.12 -6.41
N SER A 2 -58.44 -81.39 -5.31
CA SER A 2 -57.21 -81.14 -4.54
C SER A 2 -55.86 -80.97 -5.26
N GLY A 3 -55.22 -79.83 -5.03
CA GLY A 3 -53.78 -79.63 -5.24
C GLY A 3 -53.32 -78.25 -4.81
N ILE A 4 -53.12 -78.08 -3.50
CA ILE A 4 -52.55 -76.90 -2.84
C ILE A 4 -51.07 -76.75 -3.23
N PHE A 5 -50.63 -75.56 -3.65
CA PHE A 5 -49.22 -75.16 -3.61
C PHE A 5 -49.08 -73.84 -2.87
N TYR A 6 -48.37 -73.89 -1.74
CA TYR A 6 -47.90 -72.76 -0.95
C TYR A 6 -46.95 -71.91 -1.79
N LYS A 7 -47.26 -70.62 -1.95
CA LYS A 7 -46.32 -69.62 -2.48
C LYS A 7 -45.46 -69.11 -1.32
N ASP A 8 -44.17 -69.40 -1.39
CA ASP A 8 -43.13 -68.84 -0.52
C ASP A 8 -43.14 -67.32 -0.58
N LYS A 9 -43.39 -66.69 0.57
CA LYS A 9 -43.54 -65.23 0.74
C LYS A 9 -42.32 -64.57 1.38
N GLN A 10 -41.17 -65.26 1.42
CA GLN A 10 -39.95 -64.76 2.07
C GLN A 10 -38.93 -64.12 1.10
N SER A 11 -39.02 -64.34 -0.20
CA SER A 11 -38.02 -63.85 -1.17
C SER A 11 -38.19 -62.39 -1.57
N TYR A 12 -39.34 -61.76 -1.29
CA TYR A 12 -39.63 -60.39 -1.70
C TYR A 12 -39.23 -59.32 -0.66
N LEU A 13 -39.18 -59.68 0.64
CA LEU A 13 -38.86 -58.72 1.70
C LEU A 13 -37.36 -58.38 1.79
N PHE A 14 -36.47 -59.30 1.37
CA PHE A 14 -35.03 -59.06 1.37
C PHE A 14 -34.57 -58.18 0.20
N GLY A 15 -35.21 -58.32 -0.97
CA GLY A 15 -34.91 -57.51 -2.15
C GLY A 15 -35.25 -56.03 -1.97
N ASP A 16 -36.42 -55.74 -1.38
CA ASP A 16 -36.87 -54.36 -1.18
C ASP A 16 -36.06 -53.62 -0.10
N TYR A 17 -35.64 -54.32 0.96
CA TYR A 17 -34.74 -53.75 1.98
C TYR A 17 -33.35 -53.48 1.42
N LEU A 18 -32.78 -54.40 0.64
CA LEU A 18 -31.47 -54.22 0.02
C LEU A 18 -31.51 -53.09 -1.02
N TYR A 19 -32.60 -52.98 -1.79
CA TYR A 19 -32.81 -51.92 -2.76
C TYR A 19 -32.93 -50.54 -2.10
N LEU A 20 -33.71 -50.41 -1.01
CA LEU A 20 -33.80 -49.18 -0.23
C LEU A 20 -32.47 -48.80 0.44
N TYR A 21 -31.72 -49.78 0.94
CA TYR A 21 -30.42 -49.55 1.57
C TYR A 21 -29.36 -49.12 0.54
N MET A 22 -29.31 -49.79 -0.62
CA MET A 22 -28.42 -49.41 -1.72
C MET A 22 -28.78 -48.05 -2.31
N ARG A 23 -30.06 -47.69 -2.40
CA ARG A 23 -30.49 -46.37 -2.88
C ARG A 23 -30.09 -45.25 -1.92
N ARG A 24 -30.14 -45.50 -0.60
CA ARG A 24 -29.64 -44.55 0.42
C ARG A 24 -28.12 -44.41 0.36
N ILE A 25 -27.38 -45.51 0.22
CA ILE A 25 -25.91 -45.48 0.04
C ILE A 25 -25.54 -44.75 -1.25
N LEU A 26 -26.24 -44.99 -2.35
CA LEU A 26 -25.99 -44.32 -3.62
C LEU A 26 -26.28 -42.81 -3.54
N VAL A 27 -27.34 -42.40 -2.84
CA VAL A 27 -27.64 -40.97 -2.60
C VAL A 27 -26.60 -40.32 -1.69
N ILE A 28 -26.08 -41.04 -0.69
CA ILE A 28 -24.99 -40.54 0.18
C ILE A 28 -23.68 -40.44 -0.61
N ILE A 29 -23.34 -41.42 -1.45
CA ILE A 29 -22.14 -41.40 -2.30
C ILE A 29 -22.24 -40.30 -3.35
N ILE A 30 -23.38 -40.15 -4.02
CA ILE A 30 -23.61 -39.05 -4.98
C ILE A 30 -23.57 -37.71 -4.24
N GLY A 31 -24.16 -37.60 -3.05
CA GLY A 31 -24.07 -36.41 -2.21
C GLY A 31 -22.64 -36.07 -1.80
N LEU A 32 -21.83 -37.06 -1.42
CA LEU A 32 -20.41 -36.90 -1.08
C LEU A 32 -19.56 -36.53 -2.30
N VAL A 33 -19.86 -37.10 -3.48
CA VAL A 33 -19.19 -36.76 -4.75
C VAL A 33 -19.59 -35.35 -5.22
N PHE A 34 -20.81 -34.89 -4.96
CA PHE A 34 -21.21 -33.50 -5.23
C PHE A 34 -20.61 -32.52 -4.20
N LEU A 35 -20.50 -32.90 -2.93
CA LEU A 35 -19.82 -32.11 -1.88
C LEU A 35 -18.31 -32.01 -2.11
N SER A 36 -17.65 -33.07 -2.59
CA SER A 36 -16.23 -33.03 -2.95
C SER A 36 -15.93 -32.21 -4.20
N ASN A 37 -16.91 -32.06 -5.10
CA ASN A 37 -16.79 -31.20 -6.29
C ASN A 37 -17.19 -29.73 -6.05
N LEU A 38 -17.74 -29.40 -4.87
CA LEU A 38 -18.06 -28.02 -4.48
C LEU A 38 -16.91 -27.31 -3.74
N VAL A 39 -15.87 -28.02 -3.33
CA VAL A 39 -14.62 -27.42 -2.87
C VAL A 39 -13.77 -27.09 -4.10
N SER A 40 -14.19 -26.08 -4.87
CA SER A 40 -13.21 -25.33 -5.65
C SER A 40 -12.17 -24.83 -4.64
N ALA A 41 -10.90 -25.21 -4.81
CA ALA A 41 -9.83 -24.75 -3.93
C ALA A 41 -9.95 -23.23 -3.77
N GLN A 42 -10.23 -22.79 -2.54
CA GLN A 42 -10.41 -21.38 -2.22
C GLN A 42 -9.07 -20.70 -2.43
N MET A 43 -9.02 -19.80 -3.41
CA MET A 43 -7.82 -18.99 -3.67
C MET A 43 -7.60 -18.07 -2.47
N SER A 44 -6.36 -17.99 -2.00
CA SER A 44 -5.90 -17.09 -0.95
C SER A 44 -4.67 -16.32 -1.39
N SER A 45 -4.61 -15.02 -1.10
CA SER A 45 -3.44 -14.18 -1.38
C SER A 45 -2.23 -14.57 -0.54
N SER A 46 -2.45 -15.22 0.61
CA SER A 46 -1.38 -15.82 1.41
C SER A 46 -0.60 -16.91 0.67
N ASN A 47 -1.13 -17.42 -0.44
CA ASN A 47 -0.41 -18.43 -1.24
C ASN A 47 0.35 -17.82 -2.43
N GLY A 48 0.37 -16.48 -2.55
CA GLY A 48 1.01 -15.75 -3.63
C GLY A 48 0.30 -15.91 -4.99
N GLU A 49 0.62 -15.01 -5.92
CA GLU A 49 0.15 -15.13 -7.29
C GLU A 49 0.91 -16.25 -8.02
N VAL A 50 2.19 -16.06 -8.28
CA VAL A 50 2.96 -16.98 -9.11
C VAL A 50 3.79 -17.92 -8.24
N ILE A 51 4.60 -17.36 -7.34
CA ILE A 51 5.49 -18.12 -6.46
C ILE A 51 4.97 -18.17 -5.03
N SER A 52 5.52 -19.09 -4.24
CA SER A 52 5.18 -19.18 -2.81
C SER A 52 5.71 -17.95 -2.07
N PRO A 53 4.90 -17.25 -1.26
CA PRO A 53 5.39 -16.23 -0.32
C PRO A 53 5.86 -16.88 0.99
N HIS A 54 6.02 -18.20 1.05
CA HIS A 54 6.40 -18.93 2.25
C HIS A 54 7.50 -19.94 1.96
N GLY A 55 8.26 -20.31 3.00
CA GLY A 55 9.35 -21.27 2.89
C GLY A 55 10.57 -20.64 2.24
N HIS A 56 11.23 -21.39 1.35
CA HIS A 56 12.52 -21.03 0.79
C HIS A 56 12.51 -21.15 -0.74
N ILE A 57 12.88 -20.08 -1.43
CA ILE A 57 13.17 -20.09 -2.86
C ILE A 57 14.65 -19.75 -3.09
N ARG A 58 15.26 -20.40 -4.09
CA ARG A 58 16.64 -20.12 -4.50
C ARG A 58 16.67 -19.59 -5.93
N VAL A 59 17.12 -18.36 -6.08
CA VAL A 59 17.27 -17.67 -7.35
C VAL A 59 18.57 -18.09 -8.03
N LEU A 60 18.48 -18.52 -9.29
CA LEU A 60 19.67 -18.66 -10.14
C LEU A 60 20.00 -17.29 -10.74
N LEU A 61 21.11 -16.70 -10.32
CA LEU A 61 21.52 -15.35 -10.73
C LEU A 61 22.49 -15.39 -11.92
N VAL A 62 22.15 -14.69 -13.00
CA VAL A 62 22.92 -14.67 -14.25
C VAL A 62 23.34 -13.24 -14.57
N PHE A 63 24.65 -12.96 -14.49
CA PHE A 63 25.20 -11.68 -14.92
C PHE A 63 25.56 -11.74 -16.41
N VAL A 64 25.13 -10.72 -17.15
CA VAL A 64 25.31 -10.65 -18.61
C VAL A 64 25.89 -9.30 -19.02
N GLU A 65 26.80 -9.32 -19.98
CA GLU A 65 27.31 -8.16 -20.68
C GLU A 65 27.06 -8.33 -22.18
N ILE A 66 26.48 -7.31 -22.80
CA ILE A 66 26.18 -7.32 -24.23
C ILE A 66 27.43 -6.91 -25.01
N VAL A 67 27.79 -7.74 -25.97
CA VAL A 67 28.81 -7.43 -26.98
C VAL A 67 28.10 -6.81 -28.17
N TYR A 68 28.31 -5.51 -28.38
CA TYR A 68 27.72 -4.78 -29.49
C TYR A 68 28.55 -4.96 -30.77
N PRO A 69 27.94 -5.42 -31.88
CA PRO A 69 28.65 -5.57 -33.16
C PRO A 69 29.23 -4.24 -33.70
N ASP A 70 28.57 -3.13 -33.41
CA ASP A 70 28.92 -1.79 -33.90
C ASP A 70 29.71 -0.94 -32.88
N GLY A 71 30.23 -1.57 -31.81
CA GLY A 71 30.92 -0.88 -30.71
C GLY A 71 30.00 -0.54 -29.53
N ASP A 72 30.59 -0.38 -28.35
CA ASP A 72 29.85 -0.22 -27.09
C ASP A 72 29.00 1.07 -27.09
N LYS A 73 27.69 0.92 -26.87
CA LYS A 73 26.75 2.05 -26.80
C LYS A 73 26.83 2.80 -25.47
N PHE A 74 27.41 2.17 -24.44
CA PHE A 74 27.52 2.73 -23.10
C PHE A 74 28.99 2.75 -22.69
N PRO A 75 29.78 3.75 -23.13
CA PRO A 75 31.16 3.88 -22.71
C PRO A 75 31.22 3.92 -21.18
N PRO A 76 32.25 3.32 -20.55
CA PRO A 76 32.33 3.23 -19.09
C PRO A 76 32.16 4.62 -18.46
N GLY A 77 31.05 4.80 -17.72
CA GLY A 77 30.80 5.98 -16.90
C GLY A 77 31.78 6.05 -15.73
N VAL A 78 31.92 7.24 -15.14
CA VAL A 78 32.99 7.62 -14.19
C VAL A 78 32.86 6.97 -12.79
N ASN A 79 31.96 6.01 -12.58
CA ASN A 79 31.81 5.28 -11.32
C ASN A 79 32.13 3.79 -11.50
N SER A 80 32.78 3.18 -10.50
CA SER A 80 33.65 2.00 -10.63
C SER A 80 33.05 0.64 -10.25
N GLU A 81 31.76 0.57 -9.92
CA GLU A 81 31.18 -0.61 -9.25
C GLU A 81 30.89 -1.78 -10.20
N TRP A 82 30.65 -1.53 -11.50
CA TRP A 82 30.55 -2.61 -12.50
C TRP A 82 31.38 -2.33 -13.76
N LYS A 83 32.63 -2.79 -13.71
CA LYS A 83 33.60 -2.66 -14.81
C LYS A 83 33.31 -3.66 -15.93
N ALA A 84 33.55 -3.24 -17.18
CA ALA A 84 33.42 -4.11 -18.35
C ALA A 84 34.30 -5.36 -18.21
N GLY A 85 33.76 -6.52 -18.60
CA GLY A 85 34.43 -7.81 -18.51
C GLY A 85 34.61 -8.35 -17.08
N GLN A 86 34.00 -7.74 -16.06
CA GLN A 86 34.10 -8.15 -14.66
C GLN A 86 32.71 -8.28 -14.04
N TYR A 87 32.59 -9.11 -13.00
CA TYR A 87 31.40 -9.12 -12.15
C TYR A 87 31.32 -7.80 -11.35
N PRO A 88 30.11 -7.32 -11.01
CA PRO A 88 29.97 -6.13 -10.20
C PRO A 88 30.51 -6.35 -8.78
N GLU A 89 31.04 -5.29 -8.16
CA GLU A 89 31.62 -5.33 -6.80
C GLU A 89 30.56 -5.73 -5.74
N TRP A 90 29.28 -5.45 -6.00
CA TRP A 90 28.14 -5.80 -5.16
C TRP A 90 27.49 -7.17 -5.49
N ALA A 91 28.02 -7.95 -6.43
CA ALA A 91 27.38 -9.21 -6.88
C ALA A 91 27.06 -10.15 -5.70
N ASN A 92 28.03 -10.34 -4.80
CA ASN A 92 27.92 -11.24 -3.65
C ASN A 92 27.17 -10.64 -2.46
N SER A 93 26.78 -9.36 -2.50
CA SER A 93 26.01 -8.72 -1.41
C SER A 93 24.50 -8.74 -1.66
N LEU A 94 24.03 -9.29 -2.79
CA LEU A 94 22.61 -9.37 -3.10
C LEU A 94 21.92 -10.51 -2.37
N PHE A 95 22.47 -11.73 -2.45
CA PHE A 95 21.84 -12.93 -1.90
C PHE A 95 22.79 -13.71 -1.01
N GLU A 96 22.23 -14.27 0.06
CA GLU A 96 22.86 -15.37 0.79
C GLU A 96 22.69 -16.66 -0.02
N VAL A 97 23.67 -17.55 0.04
CA VAL A 97 23.63 -18.84 -0.69
C VAL A 97 22.64 -19.83 -0.06
N SER A 98 22.43 -19.72 1.25
CA SER A 98 21.56 -20.61 2.03
C SER A 98 20.85 -19.87 3.17
N PRO A 99 19.73 -20.41 3.67
CA PRO A 99 19.04 -19.84 4.82
C PRO A 99 19.89 -19.75 6.08
N GLY A 100 19.74 -18.64 6.82
CA GLY A 100 20.45 -18.36 8.07
C GLY A 100 19.58 -17.58 9.05
N ALA A 101 20.05 -17.40 10.29
CA ALA A 101 19.31 -16.62 11.29
C ALA A 101 19.34 -15.11 10.95
N ASP A 102 20.52 -14.60 10.61
CA ASP A 102 20.80 -13.17 10.41
C ASP A 102 21.46 -12.95 9.05
N PRO A 103 20.68 -12.84 7.95
CA PRO A 103 21.22 -12.62 6.62
C PRO A 103 21.83 -11.22 6.50
N ASN A 104 23.00 -11.11 5.88
CA ASN A 104 23.65 -9.82 5.59
C ASN A 104 23.40 -9.37 4.15
N ALA A 105 23.20 -10.32 3.23
CA ALA A 105 22.90 -9.98 1.84
C ALA A 105 21.52 -9.32 1.70
N LEU A 106 21.46 -8.25 0.91
CA LEU A 106 20.36 -7.27 0.93
C LEU A 106 19.00 -7.89 0.57
N VAL A 107 18.91 -8.69 -0.49
CA VAL A 107 17.64 -9.29 -0.92
C VAL A 107 17.18 -10.35 0.08
N SER A 108 18.09 -11.22 0.52
CA SER A 108 17.78 -12.25 1.52
C SER A 108 17.30 -11.63 2.83
N ARG A 109 17.96 -10.54 3.26
CA ARG A 109 17.59 -9.78 4.45
C ARG A 109 16.23 -9.10 4.30
N PHE A 110 15.97 -8.43 3.18
CA PHE A 110 14.70 -7.77 2.91
C PHE A 110 13.51 -8.72 3.08
N TYR A 111 13.53 -9.89 2.41
CA TYR A 111 12.41 -10.84 2.50
C TYR A 111 12.32 -11.52 3.86
N ARG A 112 13.45 -11.76 4.54
CA ARG A 112 13.46 -12.31 5.90
C ARG A 112 12.82 -11.35 6.90
N GLU A 113 13.22 -10.08 6.89
CA GLU A 113 12.66 -9.03 7.76
C GLU A 113 11.19 -8.76 7.42
N SER A 114 10.87 -8.59 6.13
CA SER A 114 9.50 -8.31 5.68
C SER A 114 8.53 -9.43 6.07
N SER A 115 8.95 -10.69 5.97
CA SER A 115 8.11 -11.84 6.26
C SER A 115 8.12 -12.29 7.72
N LEU A 116 8.89 -11.64 8.60
CA LEU A 116 9.13 -12.08 9.98
C LEU A 116 9.60 -13.54 10.03
N GLY A 117 10.34 -13.92 9.00
CA GLY A 117 10.88 -15.26 8.84
C GLY A 117 10.05 -16.33 8.17
N ASN A 118 8.85 -16.00 7.71
CA ASN A 118 8.03 -16.93 6.94
C ASN A 118 8.56 -17.21 5.53
N PHE A 119 9.38 -16.31 4.96
CA PHE A 119 9.88 -16.40 3.59
C PHE A 119 11.38 -16.14 3.51
N TRP A 120 12.07 -16.98 2.74
CA TRP A 120 13.49 -16.88 2.48
C TRP A 120 13.78 -16.85 0.99
N VAL A 121 14.51 -15.83 0.56
CA VAL A 121 15.01 -15.72 -0.82
C VAL A 121 16.53 -15.78 -0.77
N SER A 122 17.09 -16.88 -1.27
CA SER A 122 18.54 -17.07 -1.44
C SER A 122 18.91 -17.02 -2.91
N GLY A 123 20.19 -17.04 -3.23
CA GLY A 123 20.64 -17.12 -4.62
C GLY A 123 22.09 -17.51 -4.77
N ASP A 124 22.44 -17.94 -5.97
CA ASP A 124 23.83 -18.23 -6.34
C ASP A 124 24.06 -17.90 -7.81
N ILE A 125 25.30 -17.56 -8.14
CA ILE A 125 25.68 -17.03 -9.45
C ILE A 125 25.96 -18.19 -10.41
N LEU A 126 25.28 -18.22 -11.55
CA LEU A 126 25.63 -19.09 -12.67
C LEU A 126 26.95 -18.62 -13.29
N ILE A 127 27.90 -19.55 -13.44
CA ILE A 127 29.22 -19.27 -14.02
C ILE A 127 29.16 -19.52 -15.53
N ASP A 128 29.77 -18.61 -16.32
CA ASP A 128 30.04 -18.85 -17.74
C ASP A 128 31.03 -20.03 -17.88
N PRO A 129 30.62 -21.18 -18.46
CA PRO A 129 31.46 -22.37 -18.56
C PRO A 129 32.75 -22.13 -19.36
N ASP A 130 32.72 -21.22 -20.32
CA ASP A 130 33.88 -20.89 -21.15
C ASP A 130 34.82 -19.89 -20.45
N HIS A 131 34.28 -19.04 -19.56
CA HIS A 131 35.04 -17.97 -18.92
C HIS A 131 34.62 -17.70 -17.45
N PRO A 132 35.00 -18.56 -16.49
CA PRO A 132 34.48 -18.48 -15.12
C PRO A 132 34.75 -17.17 -14.34
N GLY A 133 35.71 -16.37 -14.80
CA GLY A 133 36.11 -15.11 -14.14
C GLY A 133 35.34 -13.88 -14.59
N ARG A 134 34.33 -13.99 -15.47
CA ARG A 134 33.58 -12.85 -16.00
C ARG A 134 32.09 -13.18 -16.24
N PRO A 135 31.22 -12.15 -16.35
CA PRO A 135 29.83 -12.33 -16.78
C PRO A 135 29.72 -12.94 -18.17
N PHE A 136 28.57 -13.57 -18.44
CA PHE A 136 28.22 -14.08 -19.77
C PHE A 136 28.30 -12.96 -20.81
N GLN A 137 28.95 -13.24 -21.94
CA GLN A 137 29.00 -12.31 -23.06
C GLN A 137 27.93 -12.68 -24.09
N PHE A 138 27.08 -11.73 -24.46
CA PHE A 138 25.96 -11.97 -25.37
C PHE A 138 25.97 -10.98 -26.54
N GLU A 139 26.18 -11.48 -27.77
CA GLU A 139 26.16 -10.63 -28.96
C GLU A 139 24.74 -10.15 -29.28
N SER A 140 24.51 -8.84 -29.25
CA SER A 140 23.18 -8.25 -29.49
C SER A 140 23.25 -6.76 -29.81
N THR A 141 22.16 -6.21 -30.36
CA THR A 141 21.97 -4.76 -30.56
C THR A 141 21.40 -4.03 -29.34
N GLY A 142 21.26 -4.73 -28.21
CA GLY A 142 20.99 -4.16 -26.89
C GLY A 142 19.87 -4.82 -26.07
N ARG A 143 19.51 -6.07 -26.40
CA ARG A 143 18.57 -6.93 -25.64
C ARG A 143 19.14 -8.32 -25.49
N ILE A 144 18.99 -8.95 -24.33
CA ILE A 144 19.37 -10.35 -24.16
C ILE A 144 18.24 -11.29 -24.59
N THR A 145 18.60 -12.53 -24.92
CA THR A 145 17.64 -13.64 -25.06
C THR A 145 17.90 -14.64 -23.94
N PRO A 146 17.18 -14.55 -22.79
CA PRO A 146 17.38 -15.42 -21.63
C PRO A 146 17.46 -16.92 -21.98
N ALA A 147 16.58 -17.38 -22.86
CA ALA A 147 16.53 -18.76 -23.33
C ALA A 147 17.85 -19.23 -23.96
N THR A 148 18.48 -18.38 -24.77
CA THR A 148 19.72 -18.72 -25.48
C THR A 148 20.89 -18.82 -24.51
N ILE A 149 20.99 -17.90 -23.55
CA ILE A 149 22.04 -17.90 -22.54
C ILE A 149 21.94 -19.16 -21.66
N MET A 150 20.72 -19.47 -21.20
CA MET A 150 20.50 -20.65 -20.36
C MET A 150 20.74 -21.96 -21.09
N LYS A 151 20.31 -22.05 -22.36
CA LYS A 151 20.60 -23.21 -23.20
C LYS A 151 22.11 -23.43 -23.35
N ASP A 152 22.84 -22.37 -23.69
CA ASP A 152 24.29 -22.45 -23.88
C ASP A 152 25.02 -22.90 -22.61
N ALA A 153 24.66 -22.29 -21.45
CA ALA A 153 25.20 -22.70 -20.15
C ALA A 153 24.86 -24.16 -19.82
N TRP A 154 23.65 -24.60 -20.12
CA TRP A 154 23.21 -25.97 -19.88
C TRP A 154 23.97 -27.00 -20.72
N GLU A 155 24.12 -26.75 -22.02
CA GLU A 155 24.80 -27.66 -22.96
C GLU A 155 26.31 -27.75 -22.70
N LYS A 156 26.92 -26.67 -22.23
CA LYS A 156 28.37 -26.61 -21.95
C LYS A 156 28.75 -27.09 -20.54
N GLY A 157 27.78 -27.17 -19.63
CA GLY A 157 27.96 -27.69 -18.28
C GLY A 157 27.52 -26.68 -17.22
N PHE A 158 26.38 -26.96 -16.60
CA PHE A 158 25.85 -26.16 -15.49
C PHE A 158 26.82 -26.14 -14.31
N THR A 159 27.22 -24.95 -13.85
CA THR A 159 28.02 -24.77 -12.64
C THR A 159 27.71 -23.41 -12.04
N THR A 160 27.55 -23.37 -10.72
CA THR A 160 27.38 -22.11 -9.97
C THR A 160 28.62 -21.78 -9.15
N LEU A 161 28.72 -20.54 -8.68
CA LEU A 161 29.86 -20.05 -7.90
C LEU A 161 30.15 -20.90 -6.66
N HIS A 162 29.12 -21.40 -5.99
CA HIS A 162 29.26 -22.26 -4.82
C HIS A 162 29.08 -23.75 -5.13
N SER A 163 29.14 -24.14 -6.41
CA SER A 163 29.01 -25.53 -6.88
C SER A 163 27.72 -26.20 -6.41
N LEU A 164 26.63 -25.45 -6.36
CA LEU A 164 25.31 -25.99 -6.05
C LEU A 164 24.79 -26.81 -7.23
N PRO A 165 24.12 -27.95 -6.99
CA PRO A 165 23.53 -28.74 -8.06
C PRO A 165 22.29 -28.03 -8.63
N ALA A 166 21.96 -28.31 -9.90
CA ALA A 166 20.89 -27.61 -10.61
C ALA A 166 19.50 -27.79 -9.95
N ASP A 167 19.24 -28.96 -9.37
CA ASP A 167 18.01 -29.27 -8.63
C ASP A 167 17.84 -28.48 -7.33
N SER A 168 18.88 -27.81 -6.85
CA SER A 168 18.80 -26.92 -5.69
C SER A 168 18.06 -25.60 -5.96
N PHE A 169 17.72 -25.33 -7.21
CA PHE A 169 16.98 -24.15 -7.69
C PHE A 169 15.57 -24.51 -8.18
N ASP A 170 15.11 -25.73 -7.87
CA ASP A 170 13.84 -26.31 -8.29
C ASP A 170 13.17 -26.95 -7.07
N LEU A 171 12.66 -26.10 -6.17
CA LEU A 171 12.17 -26.48 -4.85
C LEU A 171 10.65 -26.61 -4.82
N TRP A 172 9.94 -26.00 -5.77
CA TRP A 172 8.48 -25.91 -5.77
C TRP A 172 7.86 -26.54 -7.02
N GLU A 173 6.62 -27.01 -6.87
CA GLU A 173 5.77 -27.38 -8.00
C GLU A 173 5.12 -26.11 -8.58
N ASP A 174 5.11 -25.97 -9.91
CA ASP A 174 4.36 -24.91 -10.60
C ASP A 174 2.88 -24.97 -10.19
N GLY A 175 2.36 -23.84 -9.72
CA GLY A 175 1.10 -23.75 -9.02
C GLY A 175 0.24 -22.60 -9.53
N LYS A 176 -1.09 -22.76 -9.45
CA LYS A 176 -2.03 -21.71 -9.88
C LYS A 176 -2.05 -20.55 -8.88
N ALA A 177 -2.49 -19.38 -9.37
CA ALA A 177 -2.69 -18.19 -8.54
C ALA A 177 -3.53 -18.48 -7.29
N GLY A 178 -3.02 -18.05 -6.14
CA GLY A 178 -3.68 -18.15 -4.84
C GLY A 178 -3.89 -19.57 -4.31
N GLN A 179 -3.35 -20.58 -4.98
CA GLN A 179 -3.33 -21.96 -4.49
C GLN A 179 -2.01 -22.22 -3.76
N VAL A 180 -2.08 -23.02 -2.70
CA VAL A 180 -0.89 -23.47 -1.95
C VAL A 180 0.12 -24.06 -2.93
N LYS A 181 1.34 -23.51 -2.94
CA LYS A 181 2.45 -24.05 -3.72
C LYS A 181 3.04 -25.24 -2.93
N LEU A 182 3.28 -26.34 -3.61
CA LEU A 182 3.77 -27.57 -2.98
C LEU A 182 5.28 -27.69 -3.18
N LEU A 183 5.97 -28.29 -2.20
CA LEU A 183 7.37 -28.64 -2.38
C LEU A 183 7.49 -29.75 -3.41
N LYS A 184 8.46 -29.60 -4.31
CA LYS A 184 8.73 -30.58 -5.34
C LYS A 184 9.30 -31.87 -4.75
N LYS A 185 8.91 -33.00 -5.33
CA LYS A 185 9.45 -34.31 -4.94
C LYS A 185 10.80 -34.53 -5.61
N ALA A 186 11.73 -35.13 -4.87
CA ALA A 186 13.06 -35.46 -5.39
C ALA A 186 12.97 -36.33 -6.66
N GLY A 187 13.69 -35.94 -7.71
CA GLY A 187 13.85 -36.70 -8.95
C GLY A 187 12.82 -36.43 -10.06
N GLU A 188 11.95 -35.43 -9.92
CA GLU A 188 11.09 -34.94 -11.00
C GLU A 188 11.86 -34.09 -12.03
N VAL A 189 11.26 -33.84 -13.21
CA VAL A 189 11.88 -33.07 -14.31
C VAL A 189 12.26 -31.68 -13.83
N LEU A 190 13.50 -31.27 -14.13
CA LEU A 190 14.07 -29.99 -13.70
C LEU A 190 13.35 -28.78 -14.34
N SER A 191 12.81 -27.88 -13.52
CA SER A 191 12.35 -26.54 -13.88
C SER A 191 12.90 -25.56 -12.85
N PHE A 192 13.62 -24.52 -13.24
CA PHE A 192 14.12 -23.56 -12.24
C PHE A 192 12.96 -22.72 -11.69
N ASP A 193 12.79 -22.65 -10.36
CA ASP A 193 11.73 -21.86 -9.70
C ASP A 193 11.81 -20.38 -10.16
N HIS A 194 13.02 -19.81 -10.14
CA HIS A 194 13.28 -18.45 -10.62
C HIS A 194 14.70 -18.30 -11.18
N VAL A 195 14.81 -17.73 -12.38
CA VAL A 195 16.08 -17.30 -12.98
C VAL A 195 16.10 -15.78 -13.12
N MET A 196 17.13 -15.14 -12.57
CA MET A 196 17.26 -13.68 -12.55
C MET A 196 18.46 -13.24 -13.39
N PHE A 197 18.21 -12.44 -14.42
CA PHE A 197 19.25 -11.88 -15.27
C PHE A 197 19.53 -10.43 -14.89
N ILE A 198 20.80 -10.08 -14.70
CA ILE A 198 21.22 -8.69 -14.55
C ILE A 198 22.19 -8.35 -15.68
N VAL A 199 21.83 -7.34 -16.48
CA VAL A 199 22.52 -6.97 -17.71
C VAL A 199 23.23 -5.63 -17.53
N ARG A 200 24.55 -5.61 -17.78
CA ARG A 200 25.38 -4.42 -17.58
C ARG A 200 24.99 -3.26 -18.50
N ASN A 201 24.78 -3.52 -19.78
CA ASN A 201 24.76 -2.46 -20.79
C ASN A 201 23.61 -2.65 -21.79
N SER A 202 22.41 -3.01 -21.32
CA SER A 202 21.25 -3.14 -22.21
C SER A 202 20.63 -1.81 -22.60
N THR A 203 20.03 -1.80 -23.79
CA THR A 203 19.11 -0.72 -24.21
C THR A 203 17.67 -0.99 -23.78
N TYR A 204 17.34 -2.24 -23.48
CA TYR A 204 16.04 -2.63 -22.93
C TYR A 204 16.17 -3.90 -22.06
N PRO A 205 15.72 -3.89 -20.80
CA PRO A 205 15.26 -2.70 -20.08
C PRO A 205 16.36 -1.63 -20.00
N SER A 206 15.96 -0.37 -19.81
CA SER A 206 16.91 0.74 -19.65
C SER A 206 17.61 0.68 -18.29
N ASN A 207 18.70 1.42 -18.12
CA ASN A 207 19.44 1.50 -16.86
C ASN A 207 18.51 1.72 -15.64
N LEU A 208 18.67 0.90 -14.61
CA LEU A 208 17.84 0.82 -13.40
C LEU A 208 16.37 0.45 -13.64
N GLY A 209 16.07 -0.13 -14.81
CA GLY A 209 14.79 -0.73 -15.14
C GLY A 209 14.85 -2.26 -15.10
N GLY A 210 13.68 -2.89 -15.05
CA GLY A 210 13.56 -4.33 -15.06
C GLY A 210 12.16 -4.80 -15.44
N TYR A 211 11.98 -6.12 -15.43
CA TYR A 211 10.68 -6.78 -15.42
C TYR A 211 10.81 -8.18 -14.81
N ALA A 212 9.71 -8.68 -14.24
CA ALA A 212 9.54 -10.10 -13.92
C ALA A 212 8.41 -10.72 -14.76
N SER A 213 8.50 -12.02 -15.01
CA SER A 213 7.52 -12.77 -15.79
C SER A 213 7.25 -14.13 -15.18
N ALA A 214 5.98 -14.50 -15.15
CA ALA A 214 5.56 -15.89 -14.99
C ALA A 214 5.85 -16.68 -16.28
N GLY A 215 6.16 -17.96 -16.14
CA GLY A 215 6.32 -18.92 -17.22
C GLY A 215 7.77 -19.19 -17.64
N THR A 216 7.88 -20.10 -18.61
CA THR A 216 9.18 -20.60 -19.08
C THR A 216 9.92 -19.62 -19.98
N ILE A 217 11.22 -19.46 -19.74
CA ILE A 217 12.13 -18.73 -20.65
C ILE A 217 12.24 -19.40 -22.02
N GLY A 218 12.06 -20.72 -22.11
CA GLY A 218 12.31 -21.47 -23.34
C GLY A 218 11.84 -22.93 -23.30
N ARG A 219 12.17 -23.69 -24.35
CA ARG A 219 11.84 -25.13 -24.45
C ARG A 219 12.95 -26.05 -23.98
N ASP A 220 14.19 -25.58 -24.04
CA ASP A 220 15.39 -26.38 -23.73
C ASP A 220 15.70 -26.40 -22.23
N VAL A 221 15.48 -25.26 -21.57
CA VAL A 221 15.57 -25.09 -20.12
C VAL A 221 14.23 -24.54 -19.65
N LEU A 222 13.57 -25.28 -18.76
CA LEU A 222 12.29 -24.89 -18.18
C LEU A 222 12.50 -24.00 -16.96
N THR A 223 11.62 -23.02 -16.80
CA THR A 223 11.55 -22.16 -15.63
C THR A 223 10.09 -21.93 -15.26
N ASP A 224 9.82 -21.75 -13.98
CA ASP A 224 8.50 -21.36 -13.50
C ASP A 224 8.34 -19.84 -13.63
N THR A 225 9.42 -19.10 -13.34
CA THR A 225 9.48 -17.64 -13.48
C THR A 225 10.88 -17.17 -13.87
N TYR A 226 10.96 -15.95 -14.41
CA TYR A 226 12.23 -15.29 -14.66
C TYR A 226 12.12 -13.76 -14.56
N SER A 227 13.25 -13.09 -14.41
CA SER A 227 13.33 -11.63 -14.38
C SER A 227 14.56 -11.11 -15.13
N VAL A 228 14.46 -9.91 -15.69
CA VAL A 228 15.58 -9.24 -16.38
C VAL A 228 15.70 -7.83 -15.87
N PHE A 229 16.89 -7.47 -15.41
CA PHE A 229 17.25 -6.16 -14.90
C PHE A 229 18.41 -5.57 -15.69
N ALA A 230 18.46 -4.25 -15.73
CA ALA A 230 19.51 -3.53 -16.41
C ALA A 230 20.16 -2.51 -15.47
N THR A 231 21.48 -2.47 -15.44
CA THR A 231 22.19 -1.40 -14.74
C THR A 231 23.60 -1.24 -15.29
N ASN A 232 23.96 0.01 -15.58
CA ASN A 232 25.25 0.37 -16.13
C ASN A 232 26.38 0.37 -15.09
N ASN A 233 26.04 0.38 -13.79
CA ASN A 233 27.06 0.56 -12.76
C ASN A 233 26.62 0.11 -11.35
N ILE A 234 25.56 0.71 -10.80
CA ILE A 234 25.15 0.51 -9.40
C ILE A 234 24.22 -0.69 -9.24
N SER A 235 24.07 -1.19 -8.01
CA SER A 235 23.11 -2.25 -7.71
C SER A 235 21.68 -1.87 -8.13
N PRO A 236 20.94 -2.73 -8.86
CA PRO A 236 19.55 -2.48 -9.25
C PRO A 236 18.56 -2.90 -8.16
N LEU A 237 18.98 -2.90 -6.88
CA LEU A 237 18.24 -3.49 -5.76
C LEU A 237 16.77 -3.06 -5.71
N HIS A 238 16.47 -1.77 -5.85
CA HIS A 238 15.10 -1.27 -5.69
C HIS A 238 14.16 -1.82 -6.77
N ILE A 239 14.57 -1.74 -8.04
CA ILE A 239 13.78 -2.28 -9.14
C ILE A 239 13.72 -3.81 -9.09
N LEU A 240 14.81 -4.46 -8.64
CA LEU A 240 14.85 -5.90 -8.45
C LEU A 240 13.79 -6.39 -7.46
N LEU A 241 13.72 -5.75 -6.28
CA LEU A 241 12.73 -6.08 -5.27
C LEU A 241 11.30 -5.82 -5.79
N HIS A 242 11.07 -4.65 -6.41
CA HIS A 242 9.78 -4.28 -6.97
C HIS A 242 9.26 -5.31 -7.98
N GLU A 243 10.08 -5.67 -8.98
CA GLU A 243 9.66 -6.60 -10.02
C GLU A 243 9.50 -8.02 -9.50
N PHE A 244 10.36 -8.47 -8.58
CA PHE A 244 10.18 -9.77 -7.93
C PHE A 244 8.86 -9.84 -7.15
N ASN A 245 8.43 -8.73 -6.55
CA ASN A 245 7.17 -8.66 -5.80
C ASN A 245 5.93 -8.82 -6.69
N HIS A 246 5.99 -8.54 -7.99
CA HIS A 246 4.90 -8.90 -8.91
C HIS A 246 4.58 -10.39 -8.87
N LEU A 247 5.58 -11.25 -8.70
CA LEU A 247 5.39 -12.71 -8.61
C LEU A 247 4.63 -13.12 -7.34
N LEU A 248 4.57 -12.24 -6.33
CA LEU A 248 3.86 -12.46 -5.06
C LEU A 248 2.46 -11.83 -5.08
N PHE A 249 2.35 -10.59 -5.55
CA PHE A 249 1.16 -9.76 -5.34
C PHE A 249 0.21 -9.68 -6.54
N GLY A 250 0.66 -9.86 -7.77
CA GLY A 250 -0.14 -9.45 -8.93
C GLY A 250 0.64 -8.65 -9.96
N GLY A 251 0.00 -8.37 -11.08
CA GLY A 251 0.50 -7.44 -12.09
C GLY A 251 0.44 -5.96 -11.67
N ASN A 252 0.55 -5.07 -12.68
CA ASN A 252 0.68 -3.62 -12.49
C ASN A 252 -0.47 -2.96 -11.69
N ASN A 253 -1.64 -3.60 -11.62
CA ASN A 253 -2.76 -3.11 -10.82
C ASN A 253 -2.51 -3.18 -9.29
N GLN A 254 -1.36 -3.69 -8.87
CA GLN A 254 -0.88 -3.70 -7.49
C GLN A 254 0.16 -2.61 -7.21
N HIS A 255 0.59 -1.84 -8.21
CA HIS A 255 1.47 -0.69 -8.00
C HIS A 255 0.83 0.27 -7.00
N CYS A 256 1.56 0.62 -5.95
CA CYS A 256 1.19 1.59 -4.93
C CYS A 256 2.48 2.04 -4.23
N CYS A 257 2.38 2.88 -3.19
CA CYS A 257 3.52 3.21 -2.33
C CYS A 257 4.72 3.81 -3.11
N GLY A 258 4.45 4.64 -4.12
CA GLY A 258 5.48 5.21 -4.99
C GLY A 258 6.00 4.30 -6.12
N GLY A 259 5.33 3.17 -6.37
CA GLY A 259 5.58 2.30 -7.53
C GLY A 259 4.71 2.60 -8.76
N ASN A 260 3.70 3.46 -8.60
CA ASN A 260 2.78 3.79 -9.68
C ASN A 260 3.40 4.74 -10.72
N HIS A 261 2.92 4.58 -11.95
CA HIS A 261 3.31 5.32 -13.13
C HIS A 261 2.23 5.17 -14.21
N ILE A 262 2.37 5.90 -15.33
CA ILE A 262 1.40 5.92 -16.45
C ILE A 262 1.05 4.54 -17.02
N GLY A 263 1.94 3.55 -16.86
CA GLY A 263 1.72 2.18 -17.31
C GLY A 263 1.08 1.26 -16.28
N SER A 264 0.64 1.79 -15.13
CA SER A 264 0.03 1.00 -14.05
C SER A 264 -1.43 0.62 -14.35
N GLY A 265 -2.02 1.26 -15.36
CA GLY A 265 -3.46 1.21 -15.61
C GLY A 265 -4.22 2.13 -14.66
N PRO A 266 -5.53 1.92 -14.50
CA PRO A 266 -6.36 2.79 -13.69
C PRO A 266 -5.95 2.87 -12.22
N GLN A 267 -5.96 4.09 -11.68
CA GLN A 267 -5.49 4.42 -10.34
C GLN A 267 -6.61 4.96 -9.46
N MET A 268 -6.58 4.66 -8.15
CA MET A 268 -7.65 5.05 -7.20
C MET A 268 -7.74 6.56 -6.93
N PHE A 269 -6.66 7.30 -7.16
CA PHE A 269 -6.56 8.72 -6.83
C PHE A 269 -6.09 9.55 -8.02
N LEU A 270 -6.49 10.82 -8.02
CA LEU A 270 -6.10 11.77 -9.05
C LEU A 270 -4.58 12.04 -9.03
N SER A 271 -4.03 12.26 -7.84
CA SER A 271 -2.58 12.36 -7.59
C SER A 271 -1.97 10.96 -7.49
N PHE A 272 -0.70 10.80 -7.88
CA PHE A 272 0.03 9.57 -7.60
C PHE A 272 0.45 9.53 -6.13
N GLN A 273 0.24 8.41 -5.44
CA GLN A 273 0.64 8.26 -4.05
C GLN A 273 2.07 7.72 -3.92
N GLY A 274 2.92 8.44 -3.19
CA GLY A 274 4.15 7.90 -2.61
C GLY A 274 3.86 6.98 -1.42
N GLY A 275 4.78 6.91 -0.46
CA GLY A 275 4.63 6.10 0.75
C GLY A 275 5.57 4.89 0.78
N TRP A 276 5.26 3.88 1.59
CA TRP A 276 6.14 2.72 1.78
C TRP A 276 5.37 1.41 1.65
N GLY A 277 6.05 0.38 1.15
CA GLY A 277 5.48 -0.92 0.84
C GLY A 277 6.28 -1.66 -0.21
N MET A 278 6.01 -2.96 -0.35
CA MET A 278 6.76 -3.87 -1.24
C MET A 278 6.58 -3.54 -2.72
N MET A 279 5.43 -2.99 -3.11
CA MET A 279 5.18 -2.55 -4.48
C MET A 279 5.68 -1.13 -4.78
N GLY A 280 6.37 -0.47 -3.83
CA GLY A 280 7.04 0.80 -4.06
C GLY A 280 8.24 0.67 -5.01
N SER A 281 8.63 1.77 -5.66
CA SER A 281 9.78 1.83 -6.58
C SER A 281 10.59 3.10 -6.35
N ALA A 282 10.80 3.92 -7.39
CA ALA A 282 11.64 5.12 -7.31
C ALA A 282 11.07 6.26 -6.45
N ASN A 283 9.77 6.25 -6.14
CA ASN A 283 9.09 7.31 -5.39
C ASN A 283 8.61 6.85 -4.00
N LYS A 284 9.18 5.77 -3.46
CA LYS A 284 8.83 5.30 -2.11
C LYS A 284 9.57 6.12 -1.05
N SER A 285 8.97 6.26 0.13
CA SER A 285 9.59 6.92 1.27
C SER A 285 10.45 5.95 2.06
N LEU A 286 9.87 5.12 2.92
CA LEU A 286 10.61 4.05 3.62
C LEU A 286 10.88 2.88 2.68
N LEU A 287 12.02 2.20 2.88
CA LEU A 287 12.40 1.05 2.05
C LEU A 287 11.81 -0.28 2.54
N THR A 288 11.04 -0.30 3.62
CA THR A 288 10.41 -1.50 4.22
C THR A 288 9.14 -1.96 3.49
N CYS A 289 8.64 -3.15 3.82
CA CYS A 289 7.23 -3.47 3.62
C CYS A 289 6.33 -2.66 4.57
N ASN A 290 5.02 -2.68 4.34
CA ASN A 290 4.02 -2.20 5.29
C ASN A 290 3.16 -3.35 5.85
N ALA A 291 2.26 -3.07 6.78
CA ALA A 291 1.41 -4.05 7.45
C ALA A 291 0.35 -4.63 6.49
N TYR A 292 -0.07 -3.87 5.48
CA TYR A 292 -0.95 -4.38 4.42
C TYR A 292 -0.24 -5.48 3.62
N ASP A 293 1.04 -5.30 3.26
CA ASP A 293 1.83 -6.31 2.55
C ASP A 293 1.87 -7.63 3.34
N ARG A 294 2.16 -7.53 4.65
CA ARG A 294 2.17 -8.68 5.56
C ARG A 294 0.79 -9.33 5.69
N PHE A 295 -0.26 -8.53 5.85
CA PHE A 295 -1.62 -9.02 5.90
C PHE A 295 -2.01 -9.76 4.63
N LYS A 296 -1.70 -9.19 3.46
CA LYS A 296 -2.02 -9.76 2.15
C LYS A 296 -1.30 -11.08 1.90
N LEU A 297 -0.04 -11.20 2.28
CA LEU A 297 0.77 -12.41 2.12
C LEU A 297 0.67 -13.40 3.30
N GLY A 298 -0.15 -13.12 4.31
CA GLY A 298 -0.29 -14.02 5.46
C GLY A 298 0.97 -14.09 6.33
N TRP A 299 1.80 -13.06 6.32
CA TRP A 299 3.02 -12.98 7.13
C TRP A 299 2.73 -12.45 8.53
N LYS A 300 3.09 -13.24 9.54
CA LYS A 300 3.03 -12.89 10.95
C LYS A 300 4.06 -13.72 11.73
N PRO A 301 4.49 -13.31 12.93
CA PRO A 301 5.28 -14.19 13.78
C PRO A 301 4.55 -15.51 14.03
N GLU A 302 5.26 -16.63 14.03
CA GLU A 302 4.69 -17.96 14.28
C GLU A 302 3.99 -18.02 15.65
N SER A 303 4.53 -17.30 16.64
CA SER A 303 3.97 -17.19 17.99
C SER A 303 2.66 -16.41 18.08
N ASN A 304 2.34 -15.59 17.08
CA ASN A 304 1.13 -14.78 17.10
C ASN A 304 -0.08 -15.60 16.65
N LYS A 305 -1.21 -15.41 17.33
CA LYS A 305 -2.49 -16.01 16.96
C LYS A 305 -3.18 -15.23 15.84
N TYR A 306 -3.12 -13.90 15.89
CA TYR A 306 -3.83 -13.02 14.97
C TYR A 306 -2.91 -12.54 13.84
N GLN A 307 -3.49 -12.26 12.66
CA GLN A 307 -2.75 -11.73 11.52
C GLN A 307 -2.35 -10.28 11.72
N ILE A 308 -3.23 -9.50 12.36
CA ILE A 308 -2.99 -8.11 12.75
C ILE A 308 -3.18 -8.07 14.27
N SER A 309 -2.10 -7.76 14.98
CA SER A 309 -2.06 -7.84 16.44
C SER A 309 -1.19 -6.75 17.02
N ALA A 310 -1.48 -6.39 18.27
CA ALA A 310 -0.59 -5.62 19.14
C ALA A 310 -0.54 -6.29 20.53
N ARG A 311 0.16 -5.68 21.50
CA ARG A 311 0.13 -6.13 22.90
C ARG A 311 -0.79 -5.25 23.73
N ASP A 312 -1.35 -5.78 24.82
CA ASP A 312 -1.92 -4.95 25.87
C ASP A 312 -0.84 -4.51 26.88
N THR A 313 -1.23 -3.73 27.89
CA THR A 313 -0.34 -3.26 28.96
C THR A 313 0.21 -4.36 29.85
N LEU A 314 -0.31 -5.59 29.75
CA LEU A 314 0.19 -6.78 30.45
C LEU A 314 1.08 -7.65 29.55
N GLY A 315 1.28 -7.25 28.29
CA GLY A 315 2.08 -7.97 27.30
C GLY A 315 1.35 -9.11 26.58
N PHE A 316 0.03 -9.26 26.77
CA PHE A 316 -0.74 -10.28 26.05
C PHE A 316 -1.08 -9.82 24.64
N GLU A 317 -1.09 -10.77 23.70
CA GLU A 317 -1.56 -10.51 22.33
C GLU A 317 -3.03 -10.08 22.31
N ARG A 318 -3.33 -9.04 21.54
CA ARG A 318 -4.69 -8.58 21.25
C ARG A 318 -4.89 -8.51 19.75
N LEU A 319 -6.11 -8.87 19.33
CA LEU A 319 -6.58 -8.57 17.97
C LEU A 319 -6.58 -7.06 17.80
N ALA A 320 -5.89 -6.58 16.76
CA ALA A 320 -5.77 -5.17 16.45
C ALA A 320 -6.35 -4.84 15.05
N ASP A 321 -7.31 -5.66 14.61
CA ASP A 321 -8.12 -5.45 13.41
C ASP A 321 -9.54 -5.09 13.87
N PHE A 322 -9.86 -3.80 13.79
CA PHE A 322 -11.08 -3.23 14.36
C PHE A 322 -12.08 -2.85 13.29
N SER A 323 -13.35 -3.11 13.58
CA SER A 323 -14.49 -2.64 12.79
C SER A 323 -15.48 -1.92 13.72
N PRO A 324 -15.62 -0.58 13.64
CA PRO A 324 -16.55 0.18 14.48
C PRO A 324 -18.02 -0.25 14.33
N GLU A 325 -18.37 -0.93 13.24
CA GLU A 325 -19.70 -1.52 13.01
C GLU A 325 -20.01 -2.66 13.98
N ASP A 326 -18.99 -3.37 14.49
CA ASP A 326 -19.15 -4.52 15.36
C ASP A 326 -19.26 -4.13 16.84
N SER A 327 -18.57 -3.06 17.24
CA SER A 327 -18.58 -2.55 18.62
C SER A 327 -17.92 -1.18 18.73
N VAL A 328 -18.39 -0.36 19.67
CA VAL A 328 -17.62 0.78 20.20
C VAL A 328 -16.46 0.25 21.03
N PHE A 329 -15.25 0.80 20.81
CA PHE A 329 -14.07 0.41 21.57
C PHE A 329 -13.29 1.61 22.09
N ASP A 330 -12.62 1.38 23.22
CA ASP A 330 -11.69 2.28 23.89
C ASP A 330 -10.62 1.40 24.54
N VAL A 331 -9.49 1.24 23.85
CA VAL A 331 -8.49 0.23 24.20
C VAL A 331 -7.09 0.83 24.29
N MET A 332 -6.32 0.33 25.25
CA MET A 332 -4.90 0.62 25.40
C MET A 332 -4.08 -0.49 24.76
N LEU A 333 -3.23 -0.14 23.81
CA LEU A 333 -2.36 -1.07 23.09
C LEU A 333 -0.91 -0.60 23.16
N VAL A 334 0.01 -1.56 23.25
CA VAL A 334 1.44 -1.36 23.09
C VAL A 334 1.79 -1.79 21.67
N LEU A 335 2.22 -0.81 20.87
CA LEU A 335 2.79 -1.00 19.55
C LEU A 335 4.32 -1.07 19.68
N ARG A 336 4.86 -2.28 19.52
CA ARG A 336 6.31 -2.50 19.41
C ARG A 336 6.78 -2.23 17.99
N ASP A 337 8.09 -2.21 17.77
CA ASP A 337 8.68 -1.97 16.45
C ASP A 337 8.11 -2.93 15.38
N PHE A 338 7.47 -2.35 14.36
CA PHE A 338 6.81 -3.07 13.28
C PHE A 338 7.80 -3.98 12.56
N VAL A 339 8.99 -3.48 12.20
CA VAL A 339 9.98 -4.24 11.42
C VAL A 339 10.33 -5.56 12.12
N THR A 340 10.56 -5.52 13.43
CA THR A 340 11.01 -6.68 14.20
C THR A 340 9.89 -7.53 14.81
N THR A 341 8.72 -6.96 15.12
CA THR A 341 7.64 -7.70 15.81
C THR A 341 6.38 -7.89 14.99
N GLY A 342 6.15 -7.08 13.95
CA GLY A 342 4.92 -7.08 13.17
C GLY A 342 3.70 -6.53 13.88
N ASP A 343 3.87 -5.76 14.95
CA ASP A 343 2.75 -5.14 15.62
C ASP A 343 2.18 -4.01 14.75
N ALA A 344 0.86 -4.02 14.55
CA ALA A 344 0.14 -3.02 13.76
C ALA A 344 -1.31 -2.92 14.22
N VAL A 345 -1.94 -1.79 13.93
CA VAL A 345 -3.38 -1.57 14.10
C VAL A 345 -4.01 -1.32 12.74
N ARG A 346 -5.15 -1.97 12.47
CA ARG A 346 -6.04 -1.70 11.34
C ARG A 346 -7.43 -1.35 11.83
N ILE A 347 -8.03 -0.30 11.29
CA ILE A 347 -9.39 0.13 11.65
C ILE A 347 -10.18 0.36 10.36
N LYS A 348 -11.30 -0.36 10.18
CA LYS A 348 -12.24 -0.09 9.09
C LYS A 348 -12.89 1.29 9.30
N LEU A 349 -12.85 2.15 8.29
CA LEU A 349 -13.49 3.47 8.36
C LEU A 349 -15.01 3.30 8.15
N PRO A 350 -15.85 3.77 9.08
CA PRO A 350 -17.29 3.46 9.10
C PRO A 350 -18.10 4.36 8.17
N TYR A 351 -19.40 4.06 8.07
CA TYR A 351 -20.45 4.84 7.37
C TYR A 351 -20.33 4.93 5.84
N LEU A 352 -19.29 4.35 5.26
CA LEU A 352 -19.17 4.16 3.82
C LEU A 352 -20.28 3.22 3.33
N PRO A 353 -21.07 3.60 2.31
CA PRO A 353 -22.05 2.71 1.71
C PRO A 353 -21.42 1.43 1.14
N ASP A 354 -22.15 0.31 1.19
CA ASP A 354 -21.68 -1.00 0.67
C ASP A 354 -21.36 -1.01 -0.83
N ASP A 355 -21.86 -0.03 -1.58
CA ASP A 355 -21.61 0.14 -3.02
C ASP A 355 -20.40 1.05 -3.32
N GLU A 356 -19.69 1.51 -2.30
CA GLU A 356 -18.44 2.25 -2.43
C GLU A 356 -17.22 1.42 -2.02
N PHE A 357 -16.01 1.90 -2.33
CA PHE A 357 -14.80 1.24 -1.86
C PHE A 357 -14.71 1.30 -0.32
N PRO A 358 -14.50 0.15 0.35
CA PRO A 358 -14.20 0.14 1.77
C PRO A 358 -12.81 0.73 2.00
N GLN A 359 -12.60 1.33 3.17
CA GLN A 359 -11.33 1.95 3.53
C GLN A 359 -10.88 1.55 4.93
N TYR A 360 -9.56 1.50 5.12
CA TYR A 360 -8.94 1.05 6.37
C TYR A 360 -7.79 1.98 6.74
N LEU A 361 -7.82 2.50 7.96
CA LEU A 361 -6.69 3.20 8.57
C LEU A 361 -5.71 2.18 9.14
N TRP A 362 -4.43 2.32 8.81
CA TRP A 362 -3.33 1.50 9.30
C TRP A 362 -2.35 2.33 10.11
N ILE A 363 -1.79 1.72 11.15
CA ILE A 363 -0.81 2.34 12.05
C ILE A 363 0.27 1.33 12.41
N GLU A 364 1.52 1.76 12.24
CA GLU A 364 2.75 1.00 12.48
C GLU A 364 3.69 1.83 13.34
N ASN A 365 4.41 1.22 14.28
CA ASN A 365 5.50 1.89 15.00
C ASN A 365 6.83 1.55 14.31
N HIS A 366 7.57 2.55 13.84
CA HIS A 366 8.90 2.36 13.28
C HIS A 366 9.95 2.92 14.26
N THR A 367 10.92 2.10 14.64
CA THR A 367 12.04 2.55 15.48
C THR A 367 13.26 2.97 14.66
N THR A 368 13.23 2.80 13.33
CA THR A 368 14.27 3.15 12.35
C THR A 368 15.53 2.31 12.48
N GLN A 369 16.38 2.37 11.46
CA GLN A 369 17.70 1.72 11.44
C GLN A 369 18.52 2.00 12.71
N SER A 370 18.36 3.19 13.31
CA SER A 370 19.13 3.59 14.49
C SER A 370 18.87 2.71 15.72
N MET A 371 17.68 2.10 15.84
CA MET A 371 17.31 1.23 16.96
C MET A 371 17.12 -0.23 16.55
N ASN A 372 16.45 -0.51 15.43
CA ASN A 372 16.22 -1.89 14.98
C ASN A 372 17.35 -2.46 14.10
N GLY A 373 18.27 -1.62 13.62
CA GLY A 373 19.41 -2.05 12.80
C GLY A 373 19.05 -2.48 11.37
N SER A 374 17.80 -2.37 10.94
CA SER A 374 17.39 -2.70 9.57
C SER A 374 17.91 -1.65 8.58
N PRO A 375 18.62 -2.03 7.50
CA PRO A 375 19.06 -1.09 6.46
C PRO A 375 17.90 -0.62 5.58
N PHE A 376 16.70 -1.17 5.76
CA PHE A 376 15.50 -0.81 5.01
C PHE A 376 14.59 0.15 5.77
N ASP A 377 14.74 0.25 7.09
CA ASP A 377 13.95 1.18 7.92
C ASP A 377 14.56 2.58 7.96
N VAL A 378 14.69 3.15 6.76
CA VAL A 378 15.29 4.45 6.43
C VAL A 378 14.52 5.06 5.26
N PHE A 379 14.57 6.38 5.11
CA PHE A 379 14.07 7.03 3.90
C PHE A 379 14.95 6.75 2.69
N GLN A 380 14.33 6.81 1.52
CA GLN A 380 15.03 6.67 0.26
C GLN A 380 16.05 7.81 0.11
N TYR A 381 17.31 7.44 -0.13
CA TYR A 381 18.45 8.36 -0.19
C TYR A 381 18.83 9.08 1.12
N GLN A 382 18.39 8.57 2.28
CA GLN A 382 18.76 9.12 3.60
C GLN A 382 20.28 9.23 3.84
N TYR A 383 21.12 8.52 3.07
CA TYR A 383 22.58 8.66 3.13
C TYR A 383 23.12 9.98 2.55
N LEU A 384 22.26 10.80 1.91
CA LEU A 384 22.59 12.13 1.40
C LEU A 384 22.20 13.20 2.41
N ASP A 385 23.08 14.20 2.60
CA ASP A 385 22.85 15.32 3.54
C ASP A 385 21.61 16.18 3.23
N CYS A 386 21.05 16.06 2.02
CA CYS A 386 19.84 16.80 1.65
C CYS A 386 18.56 16.15 2.17
N ILE A 387 18.55 14.85 2.47
CA ILE A 387 17.35 14.13 2.85
C ILE A 387 17.26 14.06 4.37
N ASP A 388 16.07 14.29 4.88
CA ASP A 388 15.76 14.09 6.30
C ASP A 388 16.05 12.65 6.73
N ASN A 389 16.37 12.47 8.01
CA ASN A 389 16.41 11.12 8.57
C ASN A 389 15.00 10.64 8.92
N ALA A 390 14.71 9.36 8.67
CA ALA A 390 13.53 8.73 9.24
C ALA A 390 13.55 8.88 10.77
N ALA A 391 12.41 9.24 11.35
CA ALA A 391 12.26 9.49 12.78
C ALA A 391 11.49 8.35 13.45
N PRO A 392 11.87 7.91 14.65
CA PRO A 392 11.06 6.97 15.40
C PRO A 392 9.66 7.54 15.71
N GLY A 393 8.64 6.69 15.57
CA GLY A 393 7.25 7.07 15.89
C GLY A 393 6.23 6.22 15.16
N LEU A 394 4.97 6.64 15.25
CA LEU A 394 3.89 5.99 14.51
C LEU A 394 3.84 6.52 13.08
N TYR A 395 3.66 5.62 12.13
CA TYR A 395 3.45 5.90 10.71
C TYR A 395 2.06 5.39 10.33
N ALA A 396 1.32 6.20 9.58
CA ALA A 396 -0.08 5.89 9.24
C ALA A 396 -0.38 6.07 7.75
N TYR A 397 -1.33 5.29 7.26
CA TYR A 397 -1.86 5.39 5.90
C TYR A 397 -3.30 4.86 5.81
N ILE A 398 -4.00 5.26 4.75
CA ILE A 398 -5.32 4.75 4.40
C ILE A 398 -5.21 3.82 3.20
N GLN A 399 -5.71 2.60 3.35
CA GLN A 399 -5.90 1.62 2.29
C GLN A 399 -7.32 1.74 1.75
N VAL A 400 -7.49 1.76 0.42
CA VAL A 400 -8.77 1.80 -0.28
C VAL A 400 -8.98 0.50 -1.06
N SER A 401 -10.07 -0.23 -0.83
CA SER A 401 -10.29 -1.56 -1.42
C SER A 401 -9.13 -2.54 -1.13
N HIS A 402 -8.96 -3.60 -1.93
CA HIS A 402 -7.91 -4.63 -1.79
C HIS A 402 -7.88 -5.42 -0.47
N GLU A 403 -8.92 -5.30 0.36
CA GLU A 403 -9.05 -5.95 1.66
C GLU A 403 -9.21 -7.47 1.59
N LYS A 404 -9.68 -7.98 0.45
CA LYS A 404 -9.94 -9.41 0.26
C LYS A 404 -8.64 -10.18 0.16
N THR A 405 -8.48 -11.14 1.06
CA THR A 405 -7.41 -12.13 1.03
C THR A 405 -7.86 -13.45 0.40
N GLU A 406 -9.17 -13.67 0.21
CA GLU A 406 -9.69 -14.90 -0.36
C GLU A 406 -10.68 -14.64 -1.51
N GLY A 407 -10.71 -15.56 -2.48
CA GLY A 407 -11.63 -15.53 -3.63
C GLY A 407 -10.95 -15.37 -4.99
N LYS A 408 -11.75 -15.33 -6.06
CA LYS A 408 -11.26 -15.38 -7.46
C LYS A 408 -10.60 -14.08 -7.94
N SER A 409 -10.77 -13.00 -7.20
CA SER A 409 -10.43 -11.63 -7.62
C SER A 409 -9.44 -10.96 -6.66
N ILE A 410 -8.66 -11.75 -5.93
CA ILE A 410 -7.75 -11.27 -4.87
C ILE A 410 -6.50 -10.54 -5.38
N PHE A 411 -6.11 -10.77 -6.64
CA PHE A 411 -4.93 -10.15 -7.29
C PHE A 411 -5.32 -9.09 -8.33
N ILE A 412 -6.62 -8.85 -8.54
CA ILE A 412 -7.12 -7.80 -9.45
C ILE A 412 -7.56 -6.57 -8.65
N GLY A 413 -7.70 -5.43 -9.32
CA GLY A 413 -8.15 -4.18 -8.71
C GLY A 413 -7.67 -2.97 -9.50
N TYR A 414 -7.68 -1.81 -8.84
CA TYR A 414 -7.06 -0.60 -9.36
C TYR A 414 -5.78 -0.29 -8.58
N ALA A 415 -4.79 0.28 -9.27
CA ALA A 415 -3.53 0.66 -8.67
C ALA A 415 -3.70 1.84 -7.69
N ASP A 416 -2.62 2.16 -6.99
CA ASP A 416 -2.46 3.33 -6.14
C ASP A 416 -3.45 3.39 -4.97
N PHE A 417 -3.67 2.25 -4.31
CA PHE A 417 -4.72 2.09 -3.30
C PHE A 417 -4.26 2.35 -1.85
N ILE A 418 -3.01 2.79 -1.65
CA ILE A 418 -2.47 3.18 -0.34
C ILE A 418 -2.12 4.66 -0.39
N ARG A 419 -2.70 5.43 0.53
CA ARG A 419 -2.49 6.87 0.67
C ARG A 419 -1.86 7.18 2.02
N PRO A 420 -0.62 7.70 2.07
CA PRO A 420 0.03 8.10 3.31
C PRO A 420 -0.80 9.11 4.11
N LEU A 421 -0.71 9.02 5.44
CA LEU A 421 -1.35 9.92 6.38
C LEU A 421 -0.28 10.49 7.35
N PRO A 422 0.70 11.27 6.84
CA PRO A 422 1.84 11.71 7.64
C PRO A 422 1.44 12.72 8.71
N ALA A 423 2.18 12.75 9.82
CA ALA A 423 1.94 13.71 10.91
C ALA A 423 2.03 15.17 10.44
N SER A 424 2.85 15.46 9.42
CA SER A 424 3.01 16.80 8.82
C SER A 424 1.72 17.38 8.25
N GLY A 425 0.72 16.52 7.99
CA GLY A 425 -0.65 16.92 7.70
C GLY A 425 -0.97 17.08 6.21
N MET A 426 -2.22 17.44 5.98
CA MET A 426 -2.84 17.60 4.67
C MET A 426 -3.16 19.08 4.41
N TYR A 427 -2.87 19.56 3.20
CA TYR A 427 -3.00 20.98 2.85
C TYR A 427 -3.61 21.19 1.47
N ASP A 428 -4.28 22.32 1.32
CA ASP A 428 -4.51 22.97 0.02
C ASP A 428 -3.20 23.65 -0.45
N VAL A 429 -2.26 22.84 -0.93
CA VAL A 429 -0.89 23.26 -1.29
C VAL A 429 -0.91 24.38 -2.33
N GLN A 430 -0.04 25.38 -2.13
CA GLN A 430 0.17 26.47 -3.09
C GLN A 430 1.49 26.26 -3.83
N TRP A 431 1.59 26.78 -5.06
CA TRP A 431 2.78 26.70 -5.88
C TRP A 431 3.40 28.07 -6.13
N GLY A 432 4.72 28.13 -6.15
CA GLY A 432 5.46 29.28 -6.66
C GLY A 432 5.22 29.50 -8.14
N ASP A 433 5.48 30.72 -8.60
CA ASP A 433 5.36 31.16 -10.00
C ASP A 433 6.66 31.05 -10.79
N THR A 434 7.76 30.74 -10.11
CA THR A 434 9.11 30.67 -10.67
C THR A 434 9.73 29.33 -10.33
N MET A 435 10.26 28.65 -11.34
CA MET A 435 10.99 27.40 -11.12
C MET A 435 12.34 27.66 -10.45
N VAL A 436 12.74 26.76 -9.56
CA VAL A 436 13.98 26.79 -8.82
C VAL A 436 14.74 25.51 -9.08
N GLN A 437 16.04 25.62 -9.31
CA GLN A 437 16.92 24.47 -9.48
C GLN A 437 17.25 23.90 -8.10
N ASN A 438 17.17 22.58 -7.94
CA ASN A 438 17.71 21.85 -6.80
C ASN A 438 19.21 21.58 -7.04
N PRO A 439 20.15 22.42 -6.54
CA PRO A 439 21.51 22.42 -7.07
C PRO A 439 22.38 21.24 -6.62
N TRP A 440 21.99 20.54 -5.56
CA TRP A 440 22.89 19.68 -4.79
C TRP A 440 22.26 18.39 -4.25
N CYS A 441 20.93 18.24 -4.31
CA CYS A 441 20.26 16.98 -3.98
C CYS A 441 20.06 16.10 -5.24
N VAL A 442 19.26 15.03 -5.11
CA VAL A 442 19.03 14.04 -6.16
C VAL A 442 18.53 14.69 -7.47
N ASN A 443 19.03 14.20 -8.60
CA ASN A 443 18.61 14.55 -9.98
C ASN A 443 18.79 16.00 -10.46
N ASN A 444 19.28 16.93 -9.64
CA ASN A 444 19.52 18.35 -9.98
C ASN A 444 18.40 19.02 -10.81
N ALA A 445 17.15 18.64 -10.52
CA ALA A 445 15.99 19.01 -11.32
C ALA A 445 15.54 20.45 -11.06
N ILE A 446 14.81 21.02 -12.03
CA ILE A 446 14.22 22.36 -11.94
C ILE A 446 12.72 22.21 -11.73
N ASN A 447 12.22 22.67 -10.59
CA ASN A 447 10.83 22.46 -10.17
C ASN A 447 10.18 23.76 -9.69
N TYR A 448 8.85 23.84 -9.78
CA TYR A 448 8.10 24.87 -9.06
C TYR A 448 8.09 24.53 -7.57
N PRO A 449 8.50 25.44 -6.68
CA PRO A 449 8.50 25.19 -5.25
C PRO A 449 7.06 25.18 -4.72
N PHE A 450 6.75 24.24 -3.84
CA PHE A 450 5.46 24.20 -3.16
C PHE A 450 5.51 25.00 -1.84
N ILE A 451 4.34 25.35 -1.31
CA ILE A 451 4.20 26.12 -0.07
C ILE A 451 3.06 25.53 0.76
N ARG A 452 3.37 25.03 1.95
CA ARG A 452 2.39 24.71 3.00
C ARG A 452 2.14 25.94 3.88
N LYS A 453 0.88 26.16 4.26
CA LYS A 453 0.51 27.21 5.23
C LYS A 453 -0.60 26.69 6.12
N GLU A 454 -0.49 26.90 7.42
CA GLU A 454 -1.51 26.51 8.41
C GLU A 454 -2.93 26.96 8.05
N LYS A 455 -3.10 28.19 7.57
CA LYS A 455 -4.42 28.69 7.16
C LYS A 455 -5.07 27.91 5.99
N PHE A 456 -4.28 27.10 5.30
CA PHE A 456 -4.69 26.22 4.20
C PHE A 456 -4.57 24.74 4.58
N ALA A 457 -4.41 24.42 5.87
CA ALA A 457 -4.64 23.07 6.36
C ALA A 457 -6.04 22.59 5.91
N ASN A 458 -6.09 21.35 5.46
CA ASN A 458 -7.29 20.70 4.97
C ASN A 458 -7.20 19.21 5.34
N PRO A 459 -7.53 18.84 6.59
CA PRO A 459 -7.35 17.50 7.11
C PRO A 459 -8.25 16.44 6.47
N LEU A 460 -9.31 16.84 5.75
CA LEU A 460 -10.30 15.92 5.17
C LEU A 460 -10.03 15.58 3.70
N SER A 461 -9.61 16.56 2.89
CA SER A 461 -9.43 16.36 1.44
C SER A 461 -8.15 16.97 0.86
N GLY A 462 -7.28 17.54 1.71
CA GLY A 462 -6.01 18.14 1.28
C GLY A 462 -5.02 17.10 0.76
N ASN A 463 -3.94 17.54 0.11
CA ASN A 463 -2.82 16.68 -0.26
C ASN A 463 -1.77 16.64 0.85
N ASN A 464 -1.07 15.52 0.99
CA ASN A 464 0.15 15.42 1.80
C ASN A 464 1.40 15.41 0.91
N VAL A 465 2.57 15.68 1.49
CA VAL A 465 3.83 15.83 0.73
C VAL A 465 4.32 14.58 0.01
N ALA A 466 3.87 13.37 0.40
CA ALA A 466 4.22 12.14 -0.30
C ALA A 466 3.53 12.00 -1.67
N GLU A 467 2.57 12.87 -2.00
CA GLU A 467 1.82 12.79 -3.25
C GLU A 467 2.55 13.49 -4.43
N ILE A 468 2.39 12.96 -5.63
CA ILE A 468 2.71 13.67 -6.88
C ILE A 468 1.41 14.33 -7.35
N MET A 469 1.27 15.62 -7.04
CA MET A 469 0.01 16.34 -7.11
C MET A 469 -0.45 16.58 -8.54
N ALA A 470 -1.72 16.26 -8.81
CA ALA A 470 -2.35 16.55 -10.08
C ALA A 470 -2.81 18.02 -10.17
N LEU A 471 -2.60 18.63 -11.33
CA LEU A 471 -2.87 20.05 -11.62
C LEU A 471 -3.25 20.21 -13.09
N ASP A 472 -3.94 21.29 -13.45
CA ASP A 472 -4.12 21.70 -14.85
C ASP A 472 -2.87 22.51 -15.27
N LEU A 473 -1.88 21.83 -15.86
CA LEU A 473 -0.58 22.41 -16.18
C LEU A 473 -0.58 23.12 -17.52
N ASN A 474 -1.46 22.71 -18.43
CA ASN A 474 -1.58 23.27 -19.78
C ASN A 474 -2.68 24.35 -19.90
N ASP A 475 -3.46 24.58 -18.84
CA ASP A 475 -4.55 25.54 -18.73
C ASP A 475 -5.75 25.26 -19.66
N ASP A 476 -6.00 24.00 -20.04
CA ASP A 476 -7.11 23.59 -20.92
C ASP A 476 -8.44 23.34 -20.18
N GLY A 477 -8.43 23.35 -18.85
CA GLY A 477 -9.61 23.12 -18.02
C GLY A 477 -9.91 21.64 -17.73
N VAL A 478 -8.98 20.74 -18.04
CA VAL A 478 -8.98 19.31 -17.72
C VAL A 478 -7.65 18.95 -17.08
N ILE A 479 -7.66 18.06 -16.10
CA ILE A 479 -6.44 17.50 -15.51
C ILE A 479 -6.17 16.15 -16.18
N GLY A 480 -5.12 16.06 -16.99
CA GLY A 480 -4.62 14.81 -17.57
C GLY A 480 -3.70 14.03 -16.63
N GLU A 481 -3.42 12.77 -16.95
CA GLU A 481 -2.54 11.91 -16.15
C GLU A 481 -1.10 12.44 -16.11
N LYS A 482 -0.64 13.05 -17.20
CA LYS A 482 0.71 13.63 -17.31
C LYS A 482 0.88 14.95 -16.56
N GLU A 483 -0.21 15.52 -16.06
CA GLU A 483 -0.22 16.85 -15.46
C GLU A 483 -0.07 16.78 -13.94
N LYS A 484 1.12 16.32 -13.52
CA LYS A 484 1.46 16.13 -12.11
C LYS A 484 2.75 16.87 -11.76
N ARG A 485 2.85 17.36 -10.53
CA ARG A 485 4.06 17.99 -9.97
C ARG A 485 4.52 17.28 -8.71
N LEU A 486 5.83 17.06 -8.63
CA LEU A 486 6.48 16.54 -7.44
C LEU A 486 6.63 17.62 -6.37
N MET A 487 6.51 17.22 -5.11
CA MET A 487 6.81 18.06 -3.95
C MET A 487 8.30 17.94 -3.58
N ASP A 488 9.16 18.45 -4.46
CA ASP A 488 10.61 18.34 -4.33
C ASP A 488 11.25 19.46 -3.49
N ILE A 489 10.70 20.67 -3.60
CA ILE A 489 11.29 21.89 -3.05
C ILE A 489 10.21 22.65 -2.30
N GLU A 490 10.36 22.79 -0.99
CA GLU A 490 9.46 23.61 -0.19
C GLU A 490 9.98 25.04 -0.09
N LYS A 491 9.08 26.03 -0.19
CA LYS A 491 9.41 27.42 0.09
C LYS A 491 8.86 27.83 1.46
N ILE A 492 9.78 28.03 2.41
CA ILE A 492 9.47 28.44 3.79
C ILE A 492 9.88 29.91 3.98
N GLY A 493 8.89 30.80 4.05
CA GLY A 493 9.13 32.24 4.11
C GLY A 493 9.90 32.75 2.88
N SER A 494 11.18 33.11 3.07
CA SER A 494 12.09 33.53 1.99
C SER A 494 13.13 32.49 1.60
N SER A 495 13.20 31.33 2.26
CA SER A 495 14.13 30.23 1.93
C SER A 495 13.48 29.17 1.05
N TYR A 496 14.34 28.34 0.47
CA TYR A 496 13.98 27.12 -0.25
C TYR A 496 14.66 25.95 0.45
N GLU A 497 13.88 24.96 0.83
CA GLU A 497 14.35 23.69 1.39
C GLU A 497 14.37 22.64 0.28
N TYR A 498 15.52 21.99 0.10
CA TYR A 498 15.79 21.08 -1.03
C TYR A 498 15.89 19.63 -0.54
N ASN A 499 14.90 19.19 0.24
CA ASN A 499 14.94 17.91 0.96
C ASN A 499 14.03 16.81 0.41
N LEU A 500 13.39 17.04 -0.75
CA LEU A 500 12.57 16.03 -1.45
C LEU A 500 11.53 15.35 -0.53
N PRO A 501 10.67 16.11 0.17
CA PRO A 501 9.76 15.56 1.19
C PRO A 501 8.78 14.50 0.65
N TYR A 502 8.59 14.42 -0.67
CA TYR A 502 7.84 13.33 -1.29
C TYR A 502 8.48 11.93 -1.11
N LEU A 503 9.80 11.87 -0.84
CA LEU A 503 10.55 10.67 -0.46
C LEU A 503 10.63 10.47 1.05
N GLY A 504 9.90 11.25 1.84
CA GLY A 504 9.93 11.23 3.30
C GLY A 504 10.50 12.51 3.89
N GLU A 505 9.92 12.93 5.01
CA GLU A 505 10.43 13.97 5.90
C GLU A 505 10.28 13.51 7.34
N THR A 506 11.07 14.09 8.26
CA THR A 506 11.08 13.73 9.69
C THR A 506 9.67 13.75 10.29
N GLU A 507 8.84 14.70 9.85
CA GLU A 507 7.47 14.92 10.29
C GLU A 507 6.46 13.92 9.69
N PHE A 508 6.89 12.83 9.05
CA PHE A 508 5.97 11.71 8.75
C PHE A 508 5.54 10.99 10.02
N ALA A 509 6.44 10.90 11.01
CA ALA A 509 6.24 10.15 12.24
C ALA A 509 5.41 10.95 13.26
N PHE A 510 4.36 10.33 13.80
CA PHE A 510 3.68 10.83 15.00
C PHE A 510 4.50 10.47 16.23
N ASN A 511 4.85 11.48 17.01
CA ASN A 511 5.57 11.40 18.26
C ASN A 511 5.37 12.67 19.11
N SER A 512 5.87 12.64 20.34
CA SER A 512 5.79 13.68 21.35
C SER A 512 6.52 14.97 20.98
N SER A 513 7.44 14.92 20.01
CA SER A 513 8.19 16.09 19.55
C SER A 513 7.42 16.90 18.51
N TYR A 514 6.41 16.31 17.86
CA TYR A 514 5.68 16.95 16.78
C TYR A 514 4.16 16.84 16.91
N LYS A 515 3.60 15.63 16.80
CA LYS A 515 2.16 15.38 16.84
C LYS A 515 1.86 14.01 17.45
N THR A 516 0.93 13.96 18.41
CA THR A 516 0.66 12.76 19.21
C THR A 516 -0.67 12.07 18.90
N SER A 517 -1.48 12.60 17.98
CA SER A 517 -2.82 12.07 17.74
C SER A 517 -3.28 12.13 16.29
N ILE A 518 -4.27 11.30 15.98
CA ILE A 518 -5.08 11.33 14.76
C ILE A 518 -6.53 11.23 15.21
N SER A 519 -7.35 12.24 14.91
CA SER A 519 -8.74 12.37 15.32
C SER A 519 -9.49 13.30 14.36
N ILE A 520 -10.78 13.55 14.58
CA ILE A 520 -11.57 14.52 13.80
C ILE A 520 -11.10 15.98 13.96
N ASP A 521 -10.42 16.29 15.07
CA ASP A 521 -9.83 17.59 15.40
C ASP A 521 -8.43 17.79 14.80
N ASP A 522 -7.82 16.71 14.32
CA ASP A 522 -6.43 16.70 13.91
C ASP A 522 -6.23 16.95 12.41
N ASN A 523 -5.07 17.51 12.08
CA ASN A 523 -4.48 17.42 10.75
C ASN A 523 -3.25 16.50 10.77
N PRO A 524 -3.29 15.30 10.14
CA PRO A 524 -4.41 14.75 9.38
C PRO A 524 -5.54 14.15 10.25
N SER A 525 -6.72 13.93 9.66
CA SER A 525 -7.90 13.40 10.36
C SER A 525 -8.15 11.91 10.07
N ALA A 526 -8.76 11.19 11.03
CA ALA A 526 -9.12 9.77 10.93
C ALA A 526 -10.44 9.51 10.15
N VAL A 527 -10.63 10.18 9.00
CA VAL A 527 -11.81 10.02 8.14
C VAL A 527 -11.47 9.29 6.84
N ASN A 528 -12.50 8.84 6.11
CA ASN A 528 -12.29 8.29 4.78
C ASN A 528 -11.75 9.34 3.82
N VAL A 529 -11.06 8.90 2.76
CA VAL A 529 -10.56 9.75 1.69
C VAL A 529 -11.47 9.72 0.47
N LEU A 530 -11.40 10.76 -0.36
CA LEU A 530 -12.07 10.78 -1.64
C LEU A 530 -11.31 9.91 -2.65
N THR A 531 -12.04 9.18 -3.49
CA THR A 531 -11.45 8.37 -4.56
C THR A 531 -11.94 8.83 -5.92
N LEU A 532 -11.12 8.62 -6.94
CA LEU A 532 -11.44 8.89 -8.33
C LEU A 532 -10.66 7.93 -9.22
N VAL A 533 -11.28 6.80 -9.58
CA VAL A 533 -10.64 5.86 -10.50
C VAL A 533 -10.39 6.52 -11.85
N ASN A 534 -9.12 6.71 -12.21
CA ASN A 534 -8.71 7.45 -13.39
C ASN A 534 -7.57 6.79 -14.18
N ASP A 535 -7.57 7.03 -15.49
CA ASP A 535 -6.55 6.64 -16.48
C ASP A 535 -6.63 7.64 -17.64
N ASP A 536 -5.99 8.81 -17.48
CA ASP A 536 -6.14 10.03 -18.32
C ASP A 536 -7.58 10.62 -18.40
N LYS A 537 -8.55 9.94 -17.79
CA LYS A 537 -9.95 10.36 -17.64
C LYS A 537 -10.58 9.68 -16.43
N ASP A 538 -11.68 10.23 -15.94
CA ASP A 538 -12.53 9.58 -14.95
C ASP A 538 -13.23 8.36 -15.59
N ILE A 539 -12.82 7.16 -15.19
CA ILE A 539 -13.29 5.91 -15.81
C ILE A 539 -14.71 5.57 -15.37
N LEU A 540 -15.10 6.03 -14.18
CA LEU A 540 -16.38 5.72 -13.56
C LEU A 540 -17.37 6.90 -13.67
N ASN A 541 -17.00 8.00 -14.32
CA ASN A 541 -17.79 9.24 -14.43
C ASN A 541 -18.28 9.72 -13.05
N SER A 542 -17.40 9.68 -12.06
CA SER A 542 -17.65 10.04 -10.67
C SER A 542 -18.75 9.20 -10.00
N GLY A 543 -19.14 8.10 -10.64
CA GLY A 543 -20.06 7.13 -10.12
C GLY A 543 -19.41 6.17 -9.13
N LYS A 544 -20.26 5.35 -8.52
CA LYS A 544 -19.86 4.25 -7.66
C LYS A 544 -18.93 3.28 -8.41
N PRO A 545 -17.98 2.62 -7.72
CA PRO A 545 -17.75 2.65 -6.27
C PRO A 545 -16.87 3.80 -5.75
N ASN A 546 -16.66 4.90 -6.50
CA ASN A 546 -15.87 6.01 -5.97
C ASN A 546 -16.49 6.61 -4.69
N ASN A 547 -15.66 6.85 -3.68
CA ASN A 547 -16.02 7.61 -2.49
C ASN A 547 -15.93 9.10 -2.80
N ARG A 548 -17.07 9.78 -2.91
CA ARG A 548 -17.15 11.21 -3.27
C ARG A 548 -17.59 12.12 -2.12
N VAL A 549 -17.71 11.53 -0.94
CA VAL A 549 -18.21 12.14 0.29
C VAL A 549 -17.24 11.83 1.43
N ILE A 550 -17.00 12.79 2.31
CA ILE A 550 -16.31 12.56 3.59
C ILE A 550 -17.37 12.28 4.66
N TYR A 551 -17.24 11.13 5.33
CA TYR A 551 -18.07 10.72 6.46
C TYR A 551 -17.30 10.97 7.76
N LEU A 552 -17.84 11.87 8.58
CA LEU A 552 -17.31 12.10 9.92
C LEU A 552 -17.58 10.89 10.81
N ASN A 553 -16.67 10.62 11.73
CA ASN A 553 -16.75 9.50 12.66
C ASN A 553 -15.99 9.86 13.96
N GLY A 554 -16.04 8.97 14.96
CA GLY A 554 -15.40 9.17 16.26
C GLY A 554 -14.08 8.42 16.44
N ILE A 555 -13.42 7.97 15.36
CA ILE A 555 -12.15 7.26 15.48
C ILE A 555 -11.09 8.24 15.99
N SER A 556 -10.38 7.86 17.05
CA SER A 556 -9.16 8.54 17.44
C SER A 556 -8.07 7.60 17.91
N ILE A 557 -6.83 8.02 17.64
CA ILE A 557 -5.61 7.36 18.10
C ILE A 557 -4.74 8.39 18.78
N GLU A 558 -4.31 8.09 19.99
CA GLU A 558 -3.52 8.99 20.84
C GLU A 558 -2.30 8.25 21.39
N ILE A 559 -1.12 8.86 21.28
CA ILE A 559 0.09 8.41 21.96
C ILE A 559 -0.01 8.81 23.43
N ILE A 560 -0.18 7.82 24.31
CA ILE A 560 -0.27 8.03 25.76
C ILE A 560 1.12 8.07 26.39
N ALA A 561 2.03 7.22 25.91
CA ALA A 561 3.42 7.23 26.33
C ALA A 561 4.33 6.63 25.25
N GLU A 562 5.52 7.19 25.14
CA GLU A 562 6.62 6.65 24.32
C GLU A 562 7.62 5.91 25.20
N ASN A 563 8.36 4.98 24.60
CA ASN A 563 9.29 4.12 25.31
C ASN A 563 8.61 3.34 26.46
N CYS A 564 7.39 2.88 26.23
CA CYS A 564 6.54 2.23 27.23
C CYS A 564 5.88 0.97 26.63
N PRO A 565 6.09 -0.22 27.22
CA PRO A 565 6.80 -0.49 28.47
C PRO A 565 8.33 -0.55 28.33
N SER A 566 8.85 -0.56 27.10
CA SER A 566 10.29 -0.69 26.81
C SER A 566 10.76 0.42 25.87
N PRO A 567 12.08 0.70 25.80
CA PRO A 567 12.62 1.64 24.80
C PRO A 567 12.16 1.28 23.38
N GLY A 568 11.69 2.28 22.64
CA GLY A 568 11.14 2.12 21.29
C GLY A 568 9.66 1.72 21.21
N ASP A 569 9.05 1.23 22.29
CA ASP A 569 7.62 0.85 22.29
C ASP A 569 6.71 2.07 22.51
N PHE A 570 5.54 2.07 21.87
CA PHE A 570 4.53 3.12 22.03
C PHE A 570 3.28 2.56 22.70
N LEU A 571 2.88 3.17 23.81
CA LEU A 571 1.57 2.94 24.42
C LEU A 571 0.58 3.92 23.80
N ILE A 572 -0.40 3.38 23.10
CA ILE A 572 -1.44 4.14 22.41
C ILE A 572 -2.82 3.83 22.97
N ARG A 573 -3.74 4.78 22.82
CA ARG A 573 -5.17 4.62 23.04
C ARG A 573 -5.90 4.68 21.71
N VAL A 574 -6.77 3.73 21.43
CA VAL A 574 -7.60 3.69 20.22
C VAL A 574 -9.06 3.73 20.62
N ARG A 575 -9.83 4.68 20.06
CA ARG A 575 -11.24 4.94 20.38
C ARG A 575 -12.10 5.05 19.13
N THR A 576 -13.42 4.88 19.27
CA THR A 576 -14.42 5.14 18.21
C THR A 576 -15.51 6.15 18.60
N ASN A 577 -15.42 6.73 19.79
CA ASN A 577 -16.42 7.65 20.35
C ASN A 577 -15.83 9.04 20.65
N ASP A 578 -14.80 9.45 19.90
CA ASP A 578 -14.13 10.72 20.05
C ASP A 578 -14.63 11.74 19.03
N HIS A 579 -15.66 12.48 19.41
CA HIS A 579 -16.37 13.44 18.56
C HIS A 579 -16.06 14.89 18.91
N LEU A 580 -14.96 15.13 19.63
CA LEU A 580 -14.63 16.43 20.18
C LEU A 580 -13.70 17.21 19.23
N VAL A 581 -14.05 18.48 19.00
CA VAL A 581 -13.21 19.46 18.28
C VAL A 581 -12.77 20.51 19.29
N GLU A 582 -11.50 20.45 19.70
CA GLU A 582 -10.89 21.30 20.73
C GLU A 582 -10.04 22.42 20.14
N ASN A 583 -9.68 22.33 18.85
CA ASN A 583 -8.84 23.30 18.16
C ASN A 583 -9.59 24.00 17.01
N ASP A 584 -9.13 25.19 16.63
CA ASP A 584 -9.62 25.85 15.43
C ASP A 584 -9.26 25.00 14.21
N VAL A 585 -10.26 24.44 13.53
CA VAL A 585 -10.08 23.54 12.38
C VAL A 585 -10.78 24.09 11.15
N ARG A 586 -10.19 23.82 9.98
CA ARG A 586 -10.76 24.16 8.68
C ARG A 586 -11.09 22.88 7.92
N TRP A 587 -12.36 22.65 7.65
CA TRP A 587 -12.83 21.49 6.90
C TRP A 587 -13.26 21.88 5.48
N CYS A 588 -12.72 21.14 4.52
CA CYS A 588 -13.01 21.30 3.11
C CYS A 588 -13.20 19.94 2.46
N ALA A 589 -14.26 19.78 1.69
CA ALA A 589 -14.48 18.67 0.75
C ALA A 589 -15.71 19.01 -0.10
N PRO A 590 -15.90 18.43 -1.30
CA PRO A 590 -17.11 18.63 -2.08
C PRO A 590 -18.39 18.36 -1.26
N GLU A 591 -18.37 17.32 -0.43
CA GLU A 591 -19.45 16.97 0.49
C GLU A 591 -18.87 16.37 1.78
N ILE A 592 -19.40 16.82 2.92
CA ILE A 592 -19.11 16.31 4.26
C ILE A 592 -20.44 15.89 4.88
N ILE A 593 -20.48 14.70 5.49
CA ILE A 593 -21.65 14.17 6.17
C ILE A 593 -21.31 13.90 7.64
N LEU A 594 -22.13 14.45 8.54
CA LEU A 594 -22.21 14.01 9.93
C LEU A 594 -23.37 12.99 10.05
N PRO A 595 -23.07 11.69 10.20
CA PRO A 595 -24.10 10.66 10.38
C PRO A 595 -24.70 10.71 11.79
N ASP A 596 -25.81 9.99 11.97
CA ASP A 596 -26.39 9.66 13.29
C ASP A 596 -25.57 8.53 13.92
N MET A 597 -24.91 8.82 15.04
CA MET A 597 -24.00 7.92 15.76
C MET A 597 -24.61 7.60 17.14
N PRO A 598 -24.23 6.47 17.77
CA PRO A 598 -24.89 5.97 18.98
C PRO A 598 -24.46 6.71 20.26
N GLU A 599 -24.32 8.03 20.22
CA GLU A 599 -23.83 8.89 21.31
C GLU A 599 -24.86 9.95 21.70
N GLU A 600 -24.61 10.67 22.80
CA GLU A 600 -25.47 11.82 23.18
C GLU A 600 -25.36 12.96 22.15
N TYR A 601 -24.15 13.20 21.66
CA TYR A 601 -23.80 14.18 20.63
C TYR A 601 -22.83 13.56 19.62
N ASP A 602 -23.12 13.75 18.35
CA ASP A 602 -22.34 13.23 17.22
C ASP A 602 -21.15 14.13 16.87
N LEU A 603 -21.21 15.40 17.28
CA LEU A 603 -20.10 16.34 17.20
C LEU A 603 -20.18 17.33 18.35
N VAL A 604 -19.05 17.56 19.02
CA VAL A 604 -18.93 18.55 20.08
C VAL A 604 -17.86 19.56 19.69
N ILE A 605 -18.25 20.82 19.54
CA ILE A 605 -17.32 21.93 19.29
C ILE A 605 -17.04 22.62 20.63
N ASP A 606 -15.78 22.58 21.07
CA ASP A 606 -15.41 23.04 22.40
C ASP A 606 -15.45 24.58 22.54
N LYS A 607 -15.23 25.05 23.77
CA LYS A 607 -15.48 26.44 24.15
C LYS A 607 -14.52 27.38 23.43
N LYS A 608 -15.07 28.36 22.72
CA LYS A 608 -14.34 29.38 21.91
C LYS A 608 -13.58 28.79 20.72
N VAL A 609 -13.95 27.61 20.25
CA VAL A 609 -13.36 26.97 19.07
C VAL A 609 -14.10 27.40 17.81
N ASP A 610 -13.35 27.64 16.73
CA ASP A 610 -13.87 27.90 15.39
C ASP A 610 -13.76 26.65 14.51
N LEU A 611 -14.89 26.04 14.20
CA LEU A 611 -15.00 25.12 13.06
C LEU A 611 -15.28 25.92 11.79
N THR A 612 -14.31 26.00 10.89
CA THR A 612 -14.46 26.68 9.59
C THR A 612 -14.81 25.69 8.49
N ILE A 613 -15.96 25.86 7.85
CA ILE A 613 -16.33 25.14 6.62
C ILE A 613 -16.02 26.04 5.43
N ASP A 614 -15.08 25.62 4.58
CA ASP A 614 -14.52 26.47 3.53
C ASP A 614 -14.38 25.74 2.21
N PHE A 615 -14.25 26.50 1.12
CA PHE A 615 -13.97 25.99 -0.21
C PHE A 615 -12.50 25.54 -0.30
N GLY A 616 -12.28 24.24 -0.51
CA GLY A 616 -10.95 23.66 -0.70
C GLY A 616 -10.32 24.08 -2.03
N GLN A 617 -9.00 23.97 -2.13
CA GLN A 617 -8.25 24.24 -3.37
C GLN A 617 -7.60 22.98 -3.95
N THR A 618 -7.55 21.91 -3.17
CA THR A 618 -7.12 20.59 -3.64
C THR A 618 -8.06 20.08 -4.74
N PRO A 619 -7.54 19.70 -5.92
CA PRO A 619 -8.33 19.09 -6.97
C PRO A 619 -8.99 17.79 -6.49
N THR A 620 -10.30 17.67 -6.69
CA THR A 620 -11.05 16.46 -6.36
C THR A 620 -11.69 15.82 -7.59
N ARG A 621 -11.72 16.51 -8.75
CA ARG A 621 -12.23 16.00 -10.03
C ARG A 621 -11.29 16.39 -11.18
N MET A 622 -11.39 15.70 -12.32
CA MET A 622 -10.54 15.96 -13.49
C MET A 622 -11.04 17.09 -14.38
N ASP A 623 -12.35 17.36 -14.37
CA ASP A 623 -12.99 18.30 -15.30
C ASP A 623 -13.99 19.21 -14.58
N SER A 624 -14.90 19.82 -15.36
CA SER A 624 -16.01 20.63 -14.83
C SER A 624 -15.48 21.77 -13.95
N VAL A 625 -14.50 22.49 -14.48
CA VAL A 625 -13.79 23.55 -13.77
C VAL A 625 -14.75 24.63 -13.29
N LEU A 626 -14.62 25.01 -12.02
CA LEU A 626 -15.33 26.15 -11.45
C LEU A 626 -14.43 27.38 -11.50
N VAL A 627 -14.89 28.46 -12.12
CA VAL A 627 -14.19 29.75 -12.06
C VAL A 627 -14.75 30.58 -10.92
N TYR A 628 -13.91 30.88 -9.93
CA TYR A 628 -14.26 31.72 -8.78
C TYR A 628 -13.17 32.75 -8.52
N GLU A 629 -13.57 34.02 -8.42
CA GLU A 629 -12.64 35.16 -8.29
C GLU A 629 -11.50 35.16 -9.33
N GLY A 630 -11.81 34.75 -10.56
CA GLY A 630 -10.85 34.68 -11.66
C GLY A 630 -9.87 33.51 -11.61
N ARG A 631 -10.02 32.57 -10.66
CA ARG A 631 -9.21 31.35 -10.55
C ARG A 631 -10.02 30.11 -10.91
N LYS A 632 -9.35 29.15 -11.54
CA LYS A 632 -9.89 27.82 -11.86
C LYS A 632 -9.78 26.90 -10.65
N TYR A 633 -10.86 26.18 -10.34
CA TYR A 633 -10.90 25.19 -9.28
C TYR A 633 -11.48 23.88 -9.80
N PHE A 634 -10.79 22.79 -9.51
CA PHE A 634 -11.17 21.41 -9.85
C PHE A 634 -11.85 20.72 -8.67
N THR A 635 -12.69 21.48 -7.96
CA THR A 635 -13.45 21.04 -6.79
C THR A 635 -14.69 21.91 -6.63
N SER A 636 -15.55 21.60 -5.66
CA SER A 636 -16.79 22.33 -5.40
C SER A 636 -16.71 23.08 -4.07
N PRO A 637 -17.48 24.16 -3.88
CA PRO A 637 -17.71 24.73 -2.55
C PRO A 637 -18.20 23.65 -1.60
N THR A 638 -17.74 23.71 -0.34
CA THR A 638 -18.01 22.63 0.61
C THR A 638 -19.48 22.59 0.99
N TYR A 639 -20.06 21.39 0.93
CA TYR A 639 -21.42 21.12 1.38
C TYR A 639 -21.37 20.23 2.62
N PHE A 640 -21.58 20.82 3.80
CA PHE A 640 -21.63 20.08 5.06
C PHE A 640 -23.08 19.78 5.43
N ARG A 641 -23.43 18.50 5.52
CA ARG A 641 -24.77 18.00 5.84
C ARG A 641 -24.79 17.29 7.19
N ILE A 642 -25.75 17.67 8.03
CA ILE A 642 -26.07 16.98 9.28
C ILE A 642 -27.28 16.10 9.02
N MET A 643 -27.11 14.79 9.17
CA MET A 643 -28.15 13.80 8.83
C MET A 643 -29.27 13.77 9.87
N PRO A 644 -30.48 13.30 9.51
CA PRO A 644 -31.55 13.09 10.47
C PRO A 644 -31.09 12.22 11.64
N GLY A 645 -31.44 12.59 12.88
CA GLY A 645 -31.00 11.93 14.10
C GLY A 645 -29.74 12.54 14.72
N ALA A 646 -28.83 13.06 13.88
CA ALA A 646 -27.54 13.58 14.33
C ALA A 646 -27.67 14.93 15.08
N LYS A 647 -26.80 15.11 16.07
CA LYS A 647 -26.79 16.20 17.04
C LYS A 647 -25.41 16.82 17.18
N ILE A 648 -25.34 18.14 17.05
CA ILE A 648 -24.14 18.93 17.33
C ILE A 648 -24.33 19.68 18.65
N LEU A 649 -23.36 19.58 19.56
CA LEU A 649 -23.23 20.48 20.70
C LEU A 649 -22.16 21.54 20.42
N MET A 650 -22.56 22.80 20.42
CA MET A 650 -21.68 23.97 20.35
C MET A 650 -21.54 24.56 21.75
N LYS A 651 -20.39 24.36 22.39
CA LYS A 651 -20.13 24.91 23.72
C LYS A 651 -19.98 26.43 23.69
N LYS A 652 -19.93 27.04 24.87
CA LYS A 652 -19.87 28.49 25.08
C LYS A 652 -18.93 29.19 24.10
N LYS A 653 -19.47 30.11 23.30
CA LYS A 653 -18.72 30.91 22.31
C LYS A 653 -18.04 30.11 21.18
N ALA A 654 -18.37 28.84 21.00
CA ALA A 654 -17.97 28.06 19.83
C ALA A 654 -18.60 28.64 18.56
N ARG A 655 -17.93 28.52 17.41
CA ARG A 655 -18.45 29.03 16.15
C ARG A 655 -18.33 28.02 15.03
N ILE A 656 -19.39 27.91 14.22
CA ILE A 656 -19.30 27.32 12.88
C ILE A 656 -19.22 28.47 11.90
N ILE A 657 -18.12 28.62 11.16
CA ILE A 657 -17.90 29.71 10.21
C ILE A 657 -17.96 29.16 8.79
N LEU A 658 -18.89 29.65 7.97
CA LEU A 658 -18.99 29.23 6.57
C LEU A 658 -18.33 30.27 5.66
N ARG A 659 -17.45 29.84 4.75
CA ARG A 659 -16.73 30.71 3.82
C ARG A 659 -16.83 30.25 2.37
N ASN A 660 -16.60 31.19 1.46
CA ASN A 660 -16.44 30.95 0.03
C ASN A 660 -17.54 30.09 -0.61
N LYS A 661 -18.80 30.51 -0.45
CA LYS A 661 -20.01 29.82 -0.95
C LYS A 661 -20.28 28.43 -0.34
N SER A 662 -19.66 28.11 0.79
CA SER A 662 -19.94 26.85 1.48
C SER A 662 -21.38 26.82 2.02
N VAL A 663 -21.89 25.61 2.22
CA VAL A 663 -23.25 25.37 2.69
C VAL A 663 -23.22 24.50 3.93
N LEU A 664 -23.92 24.95 4.98
CA LEU A 664 -24.32 24.07 6.08
C LEU A 664 -25.78 23.69 5.86
N HIS A 665 -26.07 22.40 5.81
CA HIS A 665 -27.42 21.86 5.70
C HIS A 665 -27.77 21.05 6.95
N ILE A 666 -28.72 21.57 7.74
CA ILE A 666 -29.30 20.91 8.90
C ILE A 666 -30.59 20.23 8.41
N MET A 667 -30.56 18.91 8.21
CA MET A 667 -31.71 18.19 7.66
C MET A 667 -32.86 18.08 8.66
N GLU A 668 -34.06 17.78 8.15
CA GLU A 668 -35.20 17.43 9.00
C GLU A 668 -34.84 16.31 9.99
N GLY A 669 -35.07 16.54 11.28
CA GLY A 669 -34.73 15.61 12.36
C GLY A 669 -33.29 15.71 12.89
N ALA A 670 -32.43 16.56 12.32
CA ALA A 670 -31.13 16.90 12.90
C ALA A 670 -31.25 18.03 13.95
N GLU A 671 -30.28 18.12 14.86
CA GLU A 671 -30.28 19.12 15.94
C GLU A 671 -28.91 19.81 16.13
N ILE A 672 -28.91 21.13 16.29
CA ILE A 672 -27.76 21.90 16.80
C ILE A 672 -28.14 22.55 18.12
N ILE A 673 -27.26 22.40 19.11
CA ILE A 673 -27.47 22.82 20.49
C ILE A 673 -26.39 23.84 20.82
N MET A 674 -26.79 25.06 21.16
CA MET A 674 -25.88 26.18 21.34
C MET A 674 -25.90 26.64 22.79
N GLU A 675 -24.74 26.61 23.45
CA GLU A 675 -24.55 27.28 24.74
C GLU A 675 -24.32 28.80 24.56
N ASP A 676 -24.32 29.56 25.67
CA ASP A 676 -24.13 31.01 25.71
C ASP A 676 -23.04 31.53 24.74
N GLY A 677 -23.48 32.36 23.78
CA GLY A 677 -22.63 33.05 22.82
C GLY A 677 -22.07 32.18 21.69
N ALA A 678 -22.45 30.90 21.58
CA ALA A 678 -22.14 30.09 20.41
C ALA A 678 -22.89 30.62 19.17
N ALA A 679 -22.31 30.48 17.97
CA ALA A 679 -22.88 31.08 16.77
C ALA A 679 -22.52 30.36 15.45
N ILE A 680 -23.47 30.34 14.52
CA ILE A 680 -23.25 29.96 13.11
C ILE A 680 -23.07 31.24 12.29
N VAL A 681 -21.93 31.39 11.62
CA VAL A 681 -21.50 32.65 10.97
C VAL A 681 -21.26 32.43 9.47
N PRO A 682 -22.27 32.62 8.60
CA PRO A 682 -22.09 32.60 7.15
C PRO A 682 -21.37 33.87 6.66
N LYS A 683 -20.34 33.69 5.82
CA LYS A 683 -19.57 34.74 5.13
C LYS A 683 -19.47 34.45 3.62
N ASP A 684 -19.08 35.44 2.82
CA ASP A 684 -18.65 35.24 1.42
C ASP A 684 -19.68 34.46 0.57
N SER A 685 -20.95 34.88 0.62
CA SER A 685 -22.08 34.23 -0.06
C SER A 685 -22.39 32.79 0.38
N SER A 686 -21.82 32.34 1.49
CA SER A 686 -22.16 31.06 2.13
C SER A 686 -23.56 31.12 2.73
N LYS A 687 -24.19 29.95 2.91
CA LYS A 687 -25.57 29.88 3.42
C LYS A 687 -25.79 28.72 4.38
N VAL A 688 -26.75 28.91 5.27
CA VAL A 688 -27.33 27.85 6.10
C VAL A 688 -28.68 27.47 5.48
N VAL A 689 -28.86 26.18 5.22
CA VAL A 689 -30.15 25.56 4.87
C VAL A 689 -30.61 24.83 6.13
N ASN A 690 -31.70 25.27 6.73
CA ASN A 690 -32.19 24.69 7.98
C ASN A 690 -33.60 24.09 7.79
N GLU A 691 -33.68 22.78 7.90
CA GLU A 691 -34.90 21.97 7.92
C GLU A 691 -35.08 21.24 9.27
N GLY A 692 -34.05 21.30 10.14
CA GLY A 692 -34.04 20.68 11.47
C GLY A 692 -34.21 21.69 12.62
N PHE A 693 -33.60 21.37 13.76
CA PHE A 693 -33.72 22.15 14.99
C PHE A 693 -32.42 22.85 15.37
N ILE A 694 -32.53 24.11 15.80
CA ILE A 694 -31.46 24.84 16.48
C ILE A 694 -32.02 25.28 17.83
N ARG A 695 -31.44 24.82 18.94
CA ARG A 695 -31.84 25.18 20.30
C ARG A 695 -30.71 25.91 21.03
N GLU A 696 -31.07 26.97 21.75
CA GLU A 696 -30.19 27.63 22.70
C GLU A 696 -30.43 27.05 24.10
N VAL A 697 -29.37 26.78 24.85
CA VAL A 697 -29.45 26.35 26.25
C VAL A 697 -29.17 27.56 27.13
N ASP A 698 -30.15 27.92 27.96
CA ASP A 698 -30.09 29.04 28.93
C ASP A 698 -28.99 28.86 29.99
#